data_AF-A0A2Z4FHU4-F1
#
_entry.id   AF-A0A2Z4FHU4-F1
#
_cell.length_a   1.000
_cell.length_b   1.000
_cell.length_c   1.000
_cell.angle_alpha   90.00
_cell.angle_beta   90.00
_cell.angle_gamma   90.00
#
_symmetry.space_group_name_H-M   'P 1'
#
loop_
_entity.id
_entity.type
_entity.pdbx_description
1 polymer ?
#
loop_
_entity_poly.entity_id
_entity_poly.type
_entity_poly.pdbx_seq_one_letter_code
_entity_poly.pdbx_strand_id
1 'polypeptide(L)'
;MTEKPDTPDSAQSPQDGASLRDRLRAYVRQQFGDLPTAELAAALSDCAEEFRDEATTASHPAGPSGSTLSTFSSVRSEAPRTTLSLSGAITPAQSTLNTKNPYIILRAANRDEVAVLLHQAIQVGAIVLNLDESVALNDLINIELTLVDAQFSIRTQGKVVHISPAGTAVEVSRIDREDRIALQGILGDHQEAVTRLRNARGGAGQADASSSESGRRGRGATVSSGRMTAALRQQTLHASLPNRGEAMEAGEAHDAEEESSVANSAPAQGAALDRSSRSAKGAALANSIFSRHKRPSSSVTLGALNRFDGPQDFTSRREVELIDPDMRVLTSTARRIGAALKPSDTQPLGSLPSLGDEGSPEELSTLFGPELPWIIPAGSPARVEELTGERVVDVMLQLSGSGFSGLVETVGSGIDRQIYFDGGLVVEIRRRPRFSHEELGPMLHMADHIDAQQLAMAAAYAEENQTIFERSLLELELLDQDSIRHAIAGRLTFLLRAICELDSGQIRVFDNQSMPAGYLPAPPLRVHVPVERIIYKRLFERLKKFDAVQRGAMVSEHLDAYPEVAPDGYERLERVVLSPEHTRLVERILGERRRLREVFTESSLSPSETAAVVHALHRMGVLRFDTSLHKTIVRERYRENVTVKYLSVHKASYFEVLNVHWSSYDEMIDKAYKELSDQFDPAAVPDSMEAEVVGRVREIHERVERAYQTLADHENRQAYRKRIMPAYKLSHAIPLFLKQSELAERRTEWAEAIDSLRRVLEIDPGNEKAGLHLARIQQMQASNISPDPTESNF
;
A
#
# COMPACT_ATOMS: atom_id res chain seq x y z
N MET A 1 76.32 -28.39 46.43
CA MET A 1 76.58 -29.41 45.39
C MET A 1 75.38 -30.34 45.35
N THR A 2 74.48 -30.11 44.39
CA THR A 2 73.68 -31.12 43.67
C THR A 2 72.97 -30.35 42.56
N GLU A 3 73.23 -30.79 41.33
CA GLU A 3 73.08 -30.05 40.09
C GLU A 3 71.63 -30.00 39.56
N LYS A 4 71.38 -28.93 38.79
CA LYS A 4 70.21 -28.67 37.93
C LYS A 4 69.99 -29.78 36.90
N PRO A 5 68.74 -30.07 36.53
CA PRO A 5 68.42 -30.55 35.19
C PRO A 5 67.84 -29.43 34.30
N ASP A 6 68.32 -29.44 33.06
CA ASP A 6 67.99 -28.53 31.97
C ASP A 6 66.56 -28.68 31.45
N THR A 7 65.89 -27.55 31.24
CA THR A 7 64.66 -27.40 30.44
C THR A 7 65.02 -27.19 28.97
N PRO A 8 64.39 -27.92 28.01
CA PRO A 8 64.63 -27.71 26.60
C PRO A 8 63.84 -26.53 26.03
N ASP A 9 64.51 -25.79 25.15
CA ASP A 9 63.98 -24.81 24.21
C ASP A 9 62.81 -25.37 23.38
N SER A 10 61.69 -24.62 23.37
CA SER A 10 60.63 -24.76 22.36
C SER A 10 60.53 -23.46 21.56
N ALA A 11 61.27 -23.40 20.46
CA ALA A 11 60.89 -22.61 19.30
C ALA A 11 59.82 -23.38 18.51
N GLN A 12 58.70 -22.72 18.16
CA GLN A 12 58.00 -22.80 16.86
C GLN A 12 56.58 -22.20 16.92
N SER A 13 56.44 -20.97 16.43
CA SER A 13 55.34 -20.59 15.50
C SER A 13 55.93 -20.77 14.09
N PRO A 14 55.22 -21.27 13.04
CA PRO A 14 53.89 -20.79 12.61
C PRO A 14 52.94 -21.89 12.07
N GLN A 15 51.67 -21.95 12.51
CA GLN A 15 50.66 -22.87 11.95
C GLN A 15 49.28 -22.25 11.67
N ASP A 16 49.19 -20.95 11.35
CA ASP A 16 47.91 -20.36 10.86
C ASP A 16 47.71 -20.51 9.33
N GLY A 17 48.51 -21.36 8.69
CA GLY A 17 48.42 -21.71 7.28
C GLY A 17 47.62 -22.98 6.98
N ALA A 18 46.79 -23.47 7.89
CA ALA A 18 45.77 -24.46 7.54
C ALA A 18 44.77 -23.79 6.57
N SER A 19 45.04 -23.99 5.28
CA SER A 19 44.68 -23.07 4.22
C SER A 19 43.16 -22.94 4.06
N LEU A 20 42.67 -21.75 3.72
CA LEU A 20 41.29 -21.48 3.31
C LEU A 20 40.71 -22.57 2.37
N ARG A 21 41.58 -23.17 1.56
CA ARG A 21 41.29 -24.29 0.67
C ARG A 21 40.73 -25.51 1.40
N ASP A 22 41.26 -25.85 2.57
CA ASP A 22 40.83 -27.02 3.34
C ASP A 22 39.46 -26.77 4.00
N ARG A 23 39.19 -25.53 4.44
CA ARG A 23 37.88 -25.10 4.92
C ARG A 23 36.81 -25.13 3.82
N LEU A 24 37.13 -24.60 2.63
CA LEU A 24 36.23 -24.66 1.47
C LEU A 24 35.97 -26.10 1.04
N ARG A 25 37.01 -26.96 1.02
CA ARG A 25 36.86 -28.37 0.67
C ARG A 25 35.97 -29.13 1.66
N ALA A 26 36.09 -28.84 2.96
CA ALA A 26 35.24 -29.45 3.99
C ALA A 26 33.78 -29.01 3.83
N TYR A 27 33.53 -27.71 3.63
CA TYR A 27 32.19 -27.15 3.44
C TYR A 27 31.49 -27.71 2.21
N VAL A 28 32.20 -27.75 1.07
CA VAL A 28 31.65 -28.28 -0.19
C VAL A 28 31.28 -29.75 -0.07
N ARG A 29 32.13 -30.57 0.58
CA ARG A 29 31.80 -31.98 0.83
C ARG A 29 30.62 -32.17 1.76
N GLN A 30 30.49 -31.32 2.77
CA GLN A 30 29.40 -31.41 3.74
C GLN A 30 28.04 -31.08 3.11
N GLN A 31 27.99 -30.08 2.23
CA GLN A 31 26.73 -29.59 1.66
C GLN A 31 26.35 -30.26 0.33
N PHE A 32 27.33 -30.72 -0.44
CA PHE A 32 27.14 -31.18 -1.81
C PHE A 32 27.74 -32.57 -2.08
N GLY A 33 27.93 -33.37 -1.02
CA GLY A 33 28.60 -34.68 -1.10
C GLY A 33 27.92 -35.70 -2.02
N ASP A 34 26.61 -35.55 -2.24
CA ASP A 34 25.79 -36.47 -3.06
C ASP A 34 25.79 -36.11 -4.56
N LEU A 35 26.35 -34.96 -4.95
CA LEU A 35 26.40 -34.51 -6.34
C LEU A 35 27.54 -35.19 -7.13
N PRO A 36 27.34 -35.56 -8.40
CA PRO A 36 28.41 -36.04 -9.26
C PRO A 36 29.54 -35.01 -9.34
N THR A 37 30.79 -35.47 -9.16
CA THR A 37 31.96 -34.58 -9.07
C THR A 37 32.13 -33.68 -10.30
N ALA A 38 31.66 -34.13 -11.48
CA ALA A 38 31.70 -33.34 -12.71
C ALA A 38 30.76 -32.13 -12.69
N GLU A 39 29.53 -32.29 -12.16
CA GLU A 39 28.55 -31.20 -12.07
C GLU A 39 28.96 -30.17 -11.02
N LEU A 40 29.47 -30.65 -9.88
CA LEU A 40 29.99 -29.79 -8.82
C LEU A 40 31.22 -28.99 -9.28
N ALA A 41 32.11 -29.59 -10.08
CA ALA A 41 33.26 -28.90 -10.65
C ALA A 41 32.86 -27.81 -11.66
N ALA A 42 31.84 -28.06 -12.49
CA ALA A 42 31.31 -27.07 -13.42
C ALA A 42 30.72 -25.87 -12.67
N ALA A 43 29.84 -26.11 -11.69
CA ALA A 43 29.22 -25.04 -10.90
C ALA A 43 30.24 -24.20 -10.11
N LEU A 44 31.27 -24.83 -9.52
CA LEU A 44 32.34 -24.10 -8.84
C LEU A 44 33.22 -23.30 -9.80
N SER A 45 33.36 -23.75 -11.05
CA SER A 45 34.07 -23.00 -12.09
C SER A 45 33.31 -21.75 -12.48
N ASP A 46 31.99 -21.86 -12.69
CA ASP A 46 31.12 -20.74 -13.04
C ASP A 46 31.15 -19.66 -11.95
N CYS A 47 30.98 -20.04 -10.67
CA CYS A 47 31.11 -19.10 -9.55
C CYS A 47 32.51 -18.46 -9.46
N ALA A 48 33.57 -19.19 -9.81
CA ALA A 48 34.92 -18.63 -9.80
C ALA A 48 35.15 -17.61 -10.93
N GLU A 49 34.44 -17.73 -12.06
CA GLU A 49 34.43 -16.70 -13.11
C GLU A 49 33.63 -15.47 -12.67
N GLU A 50 32.46 -15.65 -12.05
CA GLU A 50 31.67 -14.53 -11.49
C GLU A 50 32.48 -13.70 -10.49
N PHE A 51 33.18 -14.34 -9.53
CA PHE A 51 34.04 -13.62 -8.59
C PHE A 51 35.23 -12.92 -9.26
N ARG A 52 35.70 -13.44 -10.41
CA ARG A 52 36.78 -12.80 -11.18
C ARG A 52 36.25 -11.55 -11.89
N ASP A 53 35.03 -11.59 -12.39
CA ASP A 53 34.35 -10.44 -13.02
C ASP A 53 34.01 -9.36 -11.97
N GLU A 54 33.61 -9.75 -10.76
CA GLU A 54 33.43 -8.83 -9.63
C GLU A 54 34.76 -8.21 -9.16
N ALA A 55 35.83 -9.00 -9.08
CA ALA A 55 37.15 -8.49 -8.69
C ALA A 55 37.73 -7.52 -9.73
N THR A 56 37.50 -7.77 -11.02
CA THR A 56 37.96 -6.86 -12.09
C THR A 56 37.15 -5.56 -12.11
N THR A 57 35.84 -5.61 -11.88
CA THR A 57 35.00 -4.40 -11.75
C THR A 57 35.29 -3.60 -10.47
N ALA A 58 35.67 -4.26 -9.37
CA ALA A 58 36.07 -3.60 -8.12
C ALA A 58 37.49 -2.97 -8.20
N SER A 59 38.33 -3.43 -9.12
CA SER A 59 39.73 -2.98 -9.24
C SER A 59 39.97 -1.72 -10.10
N HIS A 60 38.91 -1.02 -10.52
CA HIS A 60 39.02 0.34 -11.08
C HIS A 60 38.74 1.40 -10.01
N PRO A 61 39.76 1.87 -9.27
CA PRO A 61 39.61 3.07 -8.46
C PRO A 61 39.43 4.26 -9.40
N ALA A 62 38.30 4.95 -9.27
CA ALA A 62 38.09 6.27 -9.85
C ALA A 62 39.05 7.27 -9.19
N GLY A 63 40.30 7.28 -9.66
CA GLY A 63 41.29 8.31 -9.35
C GLY A 63 41.10 9.54 -10.24
N PRO A 64 41.29 10.76 -9.71
CA PRO A 64 41.05 11.99 -10.44
C PRO A 64 42.12 12.18 -11.52
N SER A 65 41.70 12.22 -12.79
CA SER A 65 42.56 12.56 -13.90
C SER A 65 43.07 14.00 -13.76
N GLY A 66 44.39 14.12 -13.70
CA GLY A 66 45.15 15.33 -13.43
C GLY A 66 44.91 16.46 -14.43
N SER A 67 44.79 17.66 -13.86
CA SER A 67 44.93 18.95 -14.52
C SER A 67 46.35 19.10 -15.08
N THR A 68 46.44 19.41 -16.36
CA THR A 68 47.62 20.04 -16.96
C THR A 68 47.79 21.44 -16.37
N LEU A 69 49.04 21.73 -16.01
CA LEU A 69 49.53 23.06 -15.63
C LEU A 69 49.10 24.10 -16.67
N SER A 70 48.22 25.01 -16.26
CA SER A 70 47.93 26.25 -16.96
C SER A 70 48.07 27.40 -15.97
N THR A 71 48.97 28.30 -16.34
CA THR A 71 49.45 29.47 -15.64
C THR A 71 48.31 30.35 -15.14
N PHE A 72 48.34 30.71 -13.85
CA PHE A 72 47.48 31.74 -13.26
C PHE A 72 47.71 33.07 -14.00
N SER A 73 46.74 33.45 -14.85
CA SER A 73 46.49 34.82 -15.24
C SER A 73 45.13 35.21 -14.69
N SER A 74 45.12 36.14 -13.72
CA SER A 74 43.89 36.69 -13.17
C SER A 74 43.20 37.55 -14.24
N VAL A 75 42.18 37.01 -14.88
CA VAL A 75 41.21 37.80 -15.63
C VAL A 75 39.85 37.59 -14.97
N ARG A 76 39.34 38.64 -14.32
CA ARG A 76 37.94 38.76 -13.91
C ARG A 76 37.07 38.57 -15.16
N SER A 77 36.46 37.39 -15.29
CA SER A 77 35.39 37.17 -16.25
C SER A 77 34.09 37.71 -15.65
N GLU A 78 33.63 38.85 -16.15
CA GLU A 78 32.26 39.31 -15.95
C GLU A 78 31.34 38.33 -16.69
N ALA A 79 30.71 37.42 -15.95
CA ALA A 79 29.66 36.58 -16.50
C ALA A 79 28.53 37.47 -17.02
N PRO A 80 28.08 37.30 -18.29
CA PRO A 80 26.97 38.07 -18.82
C PRO A 80 25.73 37.79 -17.98
N ARG A 81 25.18 38.83 -17.34
CA ARG A 81 23.92 38.76 -16.60
C ARG A 81 22.81 38.35 -17.57
N THR A 82 22.50 37.06 -17.62
CA THR A 82 21.39 36.54 -18.40
C THR A 82 20.10 36.98 -17.72
N THR A 83 19.27 37.76 -18.41
CA THR A 83 18.00 38.22 -17.87
C THR A 83 17.01 37.04 -17.84
N LEU A 84 16.80 36.46 -16.65
CA LEU A 84 15.86 35.37 -16.46
C LEU A 84 14.42 35.86 -16.69
N SER A 85 13.67 35.13 -17.52
CA SER A 85 12.25 35.36 -17.77
C SER A 85 11.40 34.38 -16.97
N LEU A 86 10.28 34.84 -16.40
CA LEU A 86 9.32 33.96 -15.68
C LEU A 86 8.77 32.82 -16.56
N SER A 87 8.79 32.99 -17.89
CA SER A 87 8.39 31.97 -18.86
C SER A 87 9.57 31.38 -19.63
N GLY A 88 10.80 31.70 -19.23
CA GLY A 88 12.01 31.14 -19.84
C GLY A 88 12.12 29.66 -19.49
N ALA A 89 12.67 28.88 -20.41
CA ALA A 89 13.07 27.53 -20.11
C ALA A 89 14.19 27.54 -19.07
N ILE A 90 14.05 26.67 -18.07
CA ILE A 90 15.07 26.41 -17.06
C ILE A 90 15.96 25.29 -17.60
N THR A 91 17.26 25.53 -17.65
CA THR A 91 18.22 24.48 -17.99
C THR A 91 18.43 23.59 -16.75
N PRO A 92 18.24 22.27 -16.86
CA PRO A 92 18.44 21.36 -15.74
C PRO A 92 19.91 21.33 -15.31
N ALA A 93 20.15 21.16 -14.00
CA ALA A 93 21.50 21.06 -13.47
C ALA A 93 22.12 19.70 -13.79
N GLN A 94 21.30 18.65 -13.81
CA GLN A 94 21.64 17.32 -14.28
C GLN A 94 20.40 16.70 -14.94
N SER A 95 20.60 15.99 -16.04
CA SER A 95 19.55 15.19 -16.67
C SER A 95 20.11 13.81 -17.00
N THR A 96 19.38 12.77 -16.62
CA THR A 96 19.65 11.37 -17.01
C THR A 96 18.38 10.83 -17.64
N LEU A 97 18.29 10.95 -18.96
CA LEU A 97 17.13 10.51 -19.74
C LEU A 97 17.33 9.05 -20.17
N ASN A 98 17.34 8.13 -19.19
CA ASN A 98 17.29 6.70 -19.51
C ASN A 98 15.89 6.35 -20.03
N THR A 99 15.81 5.67 -21.18
CA THR A 99 14.56 5.27 -21.87
C THR A 99 13.51 4.61 -20.97
N LYS A 100 13.91 3.95 -19.88
CA LYS A 100 12.95 3.30 -18.97
C LYS A 100 12.38 4.20 -17.88
N ASN A 101 13.10 5.24 -17.44
CA ASN A 101 12.72 6.13 -16.34
C ASN A 101 13.51 7.45 -16.42
N PRO A 102 13.04 8.44 -17.21
CA PRO A 102 13.73 9.72 -17.31
C PRO A 102 13.72 10.45 -15.95
N TYR A 103 14.89 10.93 -15.53
CA TYR A 103 15.10 11.63 -14.26
C TYR A 103 15.83 12.97 -14.49
N ILE A 104 15.29 14.05 -13.93
CA ILE A 104 15.79 15.41 -14.11
C ILE A 104 15.97 16.07 -12.74
N ILE A 105 17.14 16.70 -12.52
CA ILE A 105 17.42 17.51 -11.33
C ILE A 105 17.44 18.99 -11.69
N LEU A 106 16.53 19.76 -11.10
CA LEU A 106 16.44 21.20 -11.23
C LEU A 106 17.00 21.84 -9.96
N ARG A 107 18.18 22.44 -10.07
CA ARG A 107 18.84 23.12 -8.95
C ARG A 107 18.71 24.63 -9.12
N ALA A 108 17.95 25.28 -8.23
CA ALA A 108 17.88 26.73 -8.16
C ALA A 108 18.88 27.22 -7.11
N ALA A 109 19.93 27.91 -7.56
CA ALA A 109 21.05 28.32 -6.72
C ALA A 109 20.89 29.74 -6.15
N ASN A 110 20.13 30.60 -6.83
CA ASN A 110 19.91 31.98 -6.40
C ASN A 110 18.42 32.31 -6.23
N ARG A 111 18.16 33.44 -5.55
CA ARG A 111 16.81 33.88 -5.17
C ARG A 111 15.86 34.07 -6.36
N ASP A 112 16.39 34.50 -7.50
CA ASP A 112 15.60 34.75 -8.72
C ASP A 112 15.26 33.43 -9.44
N GLU A 113 16.18 32.47 -9.51
CA GLU A 113 15.93 31.11 -10.01
C GLU A 113 14.88 30.38 -9.17
N VAL A 114 14.98 30.47 -7.83
CA VAL A 114 14.00 29.90 -6.90
C VAL A 114 12.61 30.51 -7.17
N ALA A 115 12.54 31.84 -7.35
CA ALA A 115 11.29 32.52 -7.64
C ALA A 115 10.65 32.08 -8.96
N VAL A 116 11.44 31.94 -10.03
CA VAL A 116 10.96 31.47 -11.35
C VAL A 116 10.47 30.02 -11.26
N LEU A 117 11.27 29.14 -10.67
CA LEU A 117 10.96 27.71 -10.56
C LEU A 117 9.68 27.48 -9.74
N LEU A 118 9.55 28.15 -8.58
CA LEU A 118 8.37 28.05 -7.73
C LEU A 118 7.11 28.63 -8.38
N HIS A 119 7.24 29.77 -9.09
CA HIS A 119 6.10 30.35 -9.83
C HIS A 119 5.61 29.37 -10.91
N GLN A 120 6.51 28.75 -11.68
CA GLN A 120 6.15 27.77 -12.70
C GLN A 120 5.51 26.50 -12.08
N ALA A 121 6.13 25.93 -11.04
CA ALA A 121 5.65 24.71 -10.41
C ALA A 121 4.29 24.88 -9.69
N ILE A 122 4.11 25.96 -8.92
CA ILE A 122 2.95 26.13 -8.04
C ILE A 122 1.83 26.97 -8.66
N GLN A 123 2.15 28.09 -9.32
CA GLN A 123 1.12 28.99 -9.87
C GLN A 123 0.71 28.61 -11.29
N VAL A 124 1.66 28.19 -12.13
CA VAL A 124 1.36 27.74 -13.50
C VAL A 124 0.95 26.27 -13.53
N GLY A 125 1.57 25.43 -12.69
CA GLY A 125 1.37 23.98 -12.68
C GLY A 125 2.20 23.23 -13.73
N ALA A 126 3.09 23.94 -14.42
CA ALA A 126 3.99 23.35 -15.40
C ALA A 126 5.34 24.09 -15.42
N ILE A 127 6.42 23.33 -15.54
CA ILE A 127 7.79 23.83 -15.63
C ILE A 127 8.25 23.74 -17.08
N VAL A 128 8.85 24.80 -17.61
CA VAL A 128 9.43 24.78 -18.97
C VAL A 128 10.91 24.44 -18.86
N LEU A 129 11.32 23.35 -19.50
CA LEU A 129 12.67 22.81 -19.44
C LEU A 129 13.37 22.90 -20.79
N ASN A 130 14.66 23.20 -20.77
CA ASN A 130 15.52 23.03 -21.94
C ASN A 130 16.23 21.68 -21.83
N LEU A 131 15.77 20.67 -22.58
CA LEU A 131 16.31 19.32 -22.54
C LEU A 131 17.18 19.08 -23.77
N ASP A 132 18.39 18.55 -23.56
CA ASP A 132 19.31 18.23 -24.65
C ASP A 132 18.82 17.03 -25.48
N GLU A 133 18.09 16.10 -24.85
CA GLU A 133 17.48 14.96 -25.52
C GLU A 133 15.94 15.11 -25.62
N SER A 134 15.37 14.65 -26.73
CA SER A 134 13.94 14.76 -26.99
C SER A 134 13.14 13.74 -26.19
N VAL A 135 12.21 14.20 -25.35
CA VAL A 135 11.24 13.38 -24.65
C VAL A 135 9.91 13.39 -25.42
N ALA A 136 9.17 12.27 -25.47
CA ALA A 136 7.91 12.22 -26.22
C ALA A 136 6.76 12.88 -25.46
N LEU A 137 5.74 13.32 -26.20
CA LEU A 137 4.52 13.88 -25.62
C LEU A 137 3.79 12.81 -24.80
N ASN A 138 3.32 13.18 -23.61
CA ASN A 138 2.70 12.31 -22.59
C ASN A 138 3.65 11.41 -21.78
N ASP A 139 4.96 11.44 -22.01
CA ASP A 139 5.90 10.71 -21.15
C ASP A 139 5.86 11.24 -19.72
N LEU A 140 6.09 10.33 -18.78
CA LEU A 140 6.26 10.64 -17.36
C LEU A 140 7.73 10.79 -17.02
N ILE A 141 8.08 11.92 -16.43
CA ILE A 141 9.44 12.27 -16.02
C ILE A 141 9.48 12.43 -14.50
N ASN A 142 10.49 11.85 -13.87
CA ASN A 142 10.77 12.10 -12.46
C ASN A 142 11.61 13.39 -12.33
N ILE A 143 11.15 14.31 -11.51
CA ILE A 143 11.75 15.64 -11.32
C ILE A 143 12.15 15.79 -9.86
N GLU A 144 13.41 16.11 -9.61
CA GLU A 144 13.91 16.55 -8.30
C GLU A 144 14.12 18.07 -8.32
N LEU A 145 13.39 18.79 -7.47
CA LEU A 145 13.52 20.22 -7.29
C LEU A 145 14.40 20.49 -6.08
N THR A 146 15.58 21.07 -6.27
CA THR A 146 16.50 21.44 -5.18
C THR A 146 16.61 22.96 -5.09
N LEU A 147 16.10 23.52 -3.99
CA LEU A 147 16.16 24.94 -3.66
C LEU A 147 17.30 25.17 -2.66
N VAL A 148 18.47 25.58 -3.16
CA VAL A 148 19.70 25.64 -2.35
C VAL A 148 19.57 26.66 -1.21
N ASP A 149 18.99 27.83 -1.49
CA ASP A 149 18.81 28.92 -0.52
C ASP A 149 17.89 28.52 0.65
N ALA A 150 16.90 27.66 0.37
CA ALA A 150 15.94 27.18 1.36
C ALA A 150 16.35 25.84 2.01
N GLN A 151 17.49 25.26 1.63
CA GLN A 151 17.91 23.91 2.02
C GLN A 151 16.79 22.86 1.83
N PHE A 152 16.00 23.01 0.77
CA PHE A 152 14.78 22.24 0.53
C PHE A 152 14.90 21.43 -0.77
N SER A 153 14.55 20.15 -0.74
CA SER A 153 14.54 19.29 -1.92
C SER A 153 13.29 18.42 -1.94
N ILE A 154 12.61 18.34 -3.09
CA ILE A 154 11.46 17.43 -3.27
C ILE A 154 11.58 16.64 -4.56
N ARG A 155 10.98 15.45 -4.56
CA ARG A 155 10.87 14.58 -5.74
C ARG A 155 9.41 14.46 -6.14
N THR A 156 9.11 14.76 -7.39
CA THR A 156 7.76 14.70 -7.96
C THR A 156 7.81 14.07 -9.34
N GLN A 157 6.67 13.56 -9.80
CA GLN A 157 6.52 13.15 -11.20
C GLN A 157 5.90 14.30 -12.00
N GLY A 158 6.26 14.40 -13.27
CA GLY A 158 5.69 15.34 -14.22
C GLY A 158 5.35 14.68 -15.54
N LYS A 159 4.35 15.20 -16.25
CA LYS A 159 3.93 14.70 -17.55
C LYS A 159 4.28 15.70 -18.64
N VAL A 160 4.90 15.25 -19.73
CA VAL A 160 5.21 16.12 -20.88
C VAL A 160 3.91 16.51 -21.58
N VAL A 161 3.55 17.80 -21.53
CA VAL A 161 2.29 18.31 -22.08
C VAL A 161 2.48 19.15 -23.35
N HIS A 162 3.68 19.68 -23.58
CA HIS A 162 3.96 20.47 -24.77
C HIS A 162 5.47 20.48 -25.09
N ILE A 163 5.83 20.42 -26.37
CA ILE A 163 7.22 20.49 -26.83
C ILE A 163 7.29 21.61 -27.86
N SER A 164 8.21 22.56 -27.68
CA SER A 164 8.37 23.71 -28.55
C SER A 164 9.84 24.10 -28.73
N PRO A 165 10.19 24.93 -29.73
CA PRO A 165 11.53 25.48 -29.86
C PRO A 165 11.98 26.31 -28.64
N ALA A 166 11.03 26.77 -27.82
CA ALA A 166 11.32 27.52 -26.59
C ALA A 166 11.58 26.61 -25.38
N GLY A 167 11.40 25.29 -25.52
CA GLY A 167 11.55 24.30 -24.45
C GLY A 167 10.38 23.31 -24.36
N THR A 168 10.54 22.33 -23.48
CA THR A 168 9.58 21.27 -23.16
C THR A 168 8.81 21.63 -21.89
N ALA A 169 7.49 21.79 -21.98
CA ALA A 169 6.64 22.05 -20.83
C ALA A 169 6.23 20.73 -20.16
N VAL A 170 6.54 20.59 -18.88
CA VAL A 170 6.24 19.42 -18.07
C VAL A 170 5.24 19.82 -16.98
N GLU A 171 4.03 19.26 -17.03
CA GLU A 171 2.99 19.46 -16.02
C GLU A 171 3.38 18.71 -14.74
N VAL A 172 3.51 19.43 -13.63
CA VAL A 172 3.90 18.83 -12.35
C VAL A 172 2.64 18.29 -11.68
N SER A 173 2.37 17.01 -11.90
CA SER A 173 1.21 16.31 -11.37
C SER A 173 1.69 15.37 -10.26
N ARG A 174 1.22 15.58 -9.02
CA ARG A 174 1.60 14.84 -7.77
C ARG A 174 2.70 15.50 -6.92
N ILE A 175 2.51 16.78 -6.57
CA ILE A 175 3.15 17.34 -5.37
C ILE A 175 2.25 17.03 -4.18
N ASP A 176 2.79 16.36 -3.16
CA ASP A 176 2.07 16.05 -1.94
C ASP A 176 1.56 17.31 -1.23
N ARG A 177 0.53 17.17 -0.39
CA ARG A 177 -0.11 18.32 0.25
C ARG A 177 0.88 19.08 1.13
N GLU A 178 1.73 18.37 1.86
CA GLU A 178 2.73 18.94 2.76
C GLU A 178 3.81 19.69 1.98
N ASP A 179 4.39 19.05 0.97
CA ASP A 179 5.36 19.67 0.05
C ASP A 179 4.79 20.89 -0.66
N ARG A 180 3.51 20.84 -1.08
CA ARG A 180 2.84 21.98 -1.69
C ARG A 180 2.69 23.14 -0.72
N ILE A 181 2.39 22.88 0.55
CA ILE A 181 2.32 23.91 1.59
C ILE A 181 3.71 24.50 1.85
N ALA A 182 4.74 23.67 1.95
CA ALA A 182 6.12 24.12 2.13
C ALA A 182 6.58 25.00 0.95
N LEU A 183 6.37 24.55 -0.29
CA LEU A 183 6.70 25.32 -1.50
C LEU A 183 5.89 26.62 -1.61
N GLN A 184 4.63 26.65 -1.14
CA GLN A 184 3.84 27.88 -1.07
C GLN A 184 4.39 28.86 -0.03
N GLY A 185 4.88 28.36 1.11
CA GLY A 185 5.58 29.17 2.11
C GLY A 185 6.83 29.82 1.52
N ILE A 186 7.71 29.01 0.92
CA ILE A 186 8.94 29.50 0.26
C ILE A 186 8.58 30.47 -0.87
N LEU A 187 7.56 30.20 -1.68
CA LEU A 187 7.12 31.14 -2.72
C LEU A 187 6.66 32.48 -2.14
N GLY A 188 6.04 32.47 -0.96
CA GLY A 188 5.69 33.67 -0.18
C GLY A 188 6.89 34.58 0.05
N ASP A 189 8.00 34.01 0.51
CA ASP A 189 9.25 34.73 0.81
C ASP A 189 9.95 35.28 -0.45
N HIS A 190 9.58 34.76 -1.63
CA HIS A 190 10.13 35.14 -2.94
C HIS A 190 9.16 35.96 -3.80
N GLN A 191 7.98 36.39 -3.30
CA GLN A 191 7.00 37.15 -4.08
C GLN A 191 7.54 38.49 -4.63
N GLU A 192 8.42 39.15 -3.89
CA GLU A 192 9.07 40.39 -4.36
C GLU A 192 9.97 40.16 -5.57
N ALA A 193 10.69 39.04 -5.59
CA ALA A 193 11.54 38.65 -6.72
C ALA A 193 10.68 38.33 -7.96
N VAL A 194 9.57 37.59 -7.79
CA VAL A 194 8.59 37.34 -8.87
C VAL A 194 8.05 38.66 -9.43
N THR A 195 7.67 39.60 -8.57
CA THR A 195 7.12 40.90 -8.97
C THR A 195 8.16 41.74 -9.71
N ARG A 196 9.42 41.74 -9.22
CA ARG A 196 10.54 42.41 -9.88
C ARG A 196 10.81 41.86 -11.28
N LEU A 197 10.84 40.53 -11.43
CA LEU A 197 11.02 39.87 -12.72
C LEU A 197 9.85 40.14 -13.68
N ARG A 198 8.61 40.20 -13.18
CA ARG A 198 7.43 40.58 -13.97
C ARG A 198 7.52 42.02 -14.47
N ASN A 199 7.94 42.94 -13.60
CA ASN A 199 8.07 44.36 -13.93
C ASN A 199 9.24 44.65 -14.89
N ALA A 200 10.36 43.94 -14.74
CA ALA A 200 11.51 44.05 -15.64
C ALA A 200 11.12 43.72 -17.10
N ARG A 201 10.22 42.76 -17.30
CA ARG A 201 9.69 42.41 -18.63
C ARG A 201 8.73 43.46 -19.18
N GLY A 202 7.93 44.09 -18.32
CA GLY A 202 7.02 45.18 -18.71
C GLY A 202 7.76 46.45 -19.16
N GLY A 203 8.90 46.76 -18.55
CA GLY A 203 9.70 47.94 -18.88
C GLY A 203 10.49 47.84 -20.19
N ALA A 204 10.99 46.65 -20.54
CA ALA A 204 11.78 46.45 -21.76
C ALA A 204 10.96 46.65 -23.05
N GLY A 205 9.65 46.41 -23.02
CA GLY A 205 8.77 46.61 -24.18
C GLY A 205 8.33 48.07 -24.42
N GLN A 206 8.62 48.99 -23.48
CA GLN A 206 8.12 50.37 -23.54
C GLN A 206 9.22 51.40 -23.85
N ALA A 207 10.50 51.03 -23.75
CA ALA A 207 11.64 51.91 -24.05
C ALA A 207 12.00 51.99 -25.55
N ASP A 208 11.63 50.99 -26.36
CA ASP A 208 11.89 50.98 -27.82
C ASP A 208 10.75 51.58 -28.67
N ALA A 209 9.66 52.03 -28.05
CA ALA A 209 8.50 52.59 -28.75
C ALA A 209 8.41 54.13 -28.72
N SER A 210 9.37 54.85 -28.13
CA SER A 210 9.34 56.32 -28.03
C SER A 210 10.24 57.08 -29.02
N SER A 211 10.79 56.41 -30.03
CA SER A 211 11.57 57.08 -31.10
C SER A 211 11.15 56.64 -32.50
N SER A 212 9.85 56.65 -32.82
CA SER A 212 9.39 56.78 -34.21
C SER A 212 7.94 57.24 -34.29
N GLU A 213 7.72 58.22 -35.15
CA GLU A 213 6.45 58.58 -35.80
C GLU A 213 5.42 59.42 -35.02
N SER A 214 5.57 60.72 -35.27
CA SER A 214 4.49 61.58 -35.73
C SER A 214 3.48 60.87 -36.65
N GLY A 215 2.21 60.89 -36.24
CA GLY A 215 1.09 61.06 -37.15
C GLY A 215 0.45 59.80 -37.73
N ARG A 216 -0.50 59.22 -36.99
CA ARG A 216 -1.88 59.00 -37.50
C ARG A 216 -2.79 58.45 -36.40
N ARG A 217 -3.97 59.07 -36.29
CA ARG A 217 -5.08 58.65 -35.44
C ARG A 217 -5.59 57.26 -35.87
N GLY A 218 -5.69 56.33 -34.93
CA GLY A 218 -6.37 55.05 -35.10
C GLY A 218 -6.78 54.48 -33.74
N ARG A 219 -8.06 54.18 -33.57
CA ARG A 219 -8.74 53.76 -32.34
C ARG A 219 -8.14 52.47 -31.76
N GLY A 220 -7.92 52.47 -30.43
CA GLY A 220 -7.49 51.31 -29.67
C GLY A 220 -8.60 50.27 -29.43
N ALA A 221 -8.22 49.01 -29.52
CA ALA A 221 -8.90 47.88 -28.90
C ALA A 221 -7.83 47.09 -28.14
N THR A 222 -7.92 47.11 -26.82
CA THR A 222 -7.05 46.39 -25.88
C THR A 222 -7.48 44.91 -25.84
N VAL A 223 -6.58 44.00 -26.21
CA VAL A 223 -6.79 42.54 -26.09
C VAL A 223 -6.03 42.06 -24.86
N SER A 224 -6.78 41.60 -23.84
CA SER A 224 -6.22 41.07 -22.59
C SER A 224 -5.75 39.62 -22.76
N SER A 225 -4.59 39.31 -22.17
CA SER A 225 -3.82 38.05 -22.18
C SER A 225 -4.47 36.88 -21.41
N GLY A 226 -5.80 36.85 -21.24
CA GLY A 226 -6.50 35.88 -20.38
C GLY A 226 -7.07 34.63 -21.06
N ARG A 227 -6.82 34.36 -22.36
CA ARG A 227 -7.56 33.34 -23.12
C ARG A 227 -6.84 32.02 -23.45
N MET A 228 -5.53 31.87 -23.22
CA MET A 228 -4.86 30.60 -23.52
C MET A 228 -5.20 29.46 -22.54
N THR A 229 -5.44 29.77 -21.27
CA THR A 229 -5.67 28.73 -20.24
C THR A 229 -7.09 28.13 -20.26
N ALA A 230 -8.04 28.79 -20.93
CA ALA A 230 -9.42 28.31 -21.06
C ALA A 230 -9.65 27.43 -22.32
N ALA A 231 -8.81 27.57 -23.35
CA ALA A 231 -8.97 26.83 -24.61
C ALA A 231 -8.47 25.38 -24.54
N LEU A 232 -7.56 25.05 -23.60
CA LEU A 232 -7.04 23.69 -23.43
C LEU A 232 -7.97 22.73 -22.66
N ARG A 233 -9.02 23.24 -21.99
CA ARG A 233 -9.95 22.43 -21.18
C ARG A 233 -11.21 21.94 -21.92
N GLN A 234 -11.44 22.35 -23.18
CA GLN A 234 -12.66 22.00 -23.93
C GLN A 234 -12.45 20.99 -25.08
N GLN A 235 -11.24 20.46 -25.31
CA GLN A 235 -10.98 19.56 -26.45
C GLN A 235 -10.96 18.04 -26.14
N THR A 236 -11.32 17.60 -24.93
CA THR A 236 -11.31 16.15 -24.57
C THR A 236 -12.69 15.49 -24.41
N LEU A 237 -13.77 16.12 -24.90
CA LEU A 237 -15.09 15.48 -24.98
C LEU A 237 -15.69 15.71 -26.37
N HIS A 238 -15.39 14.81 -27.31
CA HIS A 238 -16.17 14.42 -28.50
C HIS A 238 -15.22 13.81 -29.54
N ALA A 239 -14.88 12.52 -29.37
CA ALA A 239 -14.30 11.71 -30.43
C ALA A 239 -15.40 10.83 -31.02
N SER A 240 -15.97 11.29 -32.12
CA SER A 240 -16.90 10.56 -32.98
C SER A 240 -16.11 9.60 -33.87
N LEU A 241 -16.64 8.38 -34.06
CA LEU A 241 -16.10 7.34 -34.95
C LEU A 241 -15.97 7.84 -36.41
N PRO A 242 -14.93 7.43 -37.16
CA PRO A 242 -14.84 7.71 -38.58
C PRO A 242 -15.70 6.71 -39.37
N ASN A 243 -16.71 7.25 -40.06
CA ASN A 243 -17.48 6.54 -41.08
C ASN A 243 -16.85 6.83 -42.45
N ARG A 244 -16.33 5.79 -43.10
CA ARG A 244 -15.80 5.75 -44.47
C ARG A 244 -16.29 4.40 -45.00
N GLY A 245 -17.21 4.26 -45.93
CA GLY A 245 -17.65 5.11 -47.02
C GLY A 245 -17.52 4.24 -48.26
N GLU A 246 -18.61 3.80 -48.86
CA GLU A 246 -18.61 3.32 -50.24
C GLU A 246 -20.01 3.47 -50.84
N ALA A 247 -20.02 4.13 -51.99
CA ALA A 247 -21.17 4.51 -52.77
C ALA A 247 -21.52 3.40 -53.76
N MET A 248 -22.80 3.11 -53.95
CA MET A 248 -23.31 2.68 -55.24
C MET A 248 -24.67 3.32 -55.49
N GLU A 249 -24.69 4.16 -56.54
CA GLU A 249 -25.87 4.56 -57.28
C GLU A 249 -26.42 3.37 -58.08
N ALA A 250 -27.73 3.18 -58.03
CA ALA A 250 -28.55 2.78 -59.18
C ALA A 250 -30.01 2.95 -58.76
N GLY A 251 -30.74 3.79 -59.50
CA GLY A 251 -32.15 4.05 -59.26
C GLY A 251 -33.05 2.96 -59.80
N GLU A 252 -34.31 3.01 -59.37
CA GLU A 252 -35.45 2.73 -60.23
C GLU A 252 -36.71 3.30 -59.57
N ALA A 253 -37.45 4.06 -60.35
CA ALA A 253 -38.72 4.68 -59.99
C ALA A 253 -39.84 3.64 -60.09
N HIS A 254 -40.82 3.71 -59.18
CA HIS A 254 -42.19 3.32 -59.50
C HIS A 254 -43.18 4.11 -58.65
N ASP A 255 -43.99 4.90 -59.36
CA ASP A 255 -45.24 5.49 -58.90
C ASP A 255 -46.27 4.41 -58.54
N ALA A 256 -47.08 4.67 -57.51
CA ALA A 256 -48.50 4.33 -57.48
C ALA A 256 -49.18 5.06 -56.33
N GLU A 257 -50.05 5.99 -56.70
CA GLU A 257 -51.16 6.51 -55.91
C GLU A 257 -52.13 5.36 -55.55
N GLU A 258 -52.77 5.41 -54.39
CA GLU A 258 -54.23 5.31 -54.31
C GLU A 258 -54.76 5.57 -52.89
N GLU A 259 -55.91 6.24 -52.89
CA GLU A 259 -56.71 6.71 -51.77
C GLU A 259 -57.41 5.55 -51.01
N SER A 260 -57.74 5.76 -49.74
CA SER A 260 -59.15 5.79 -49.29
C SER A 260 -59.30 5.83 -47.78
N SER A 261 -60.12 6.78 -47.37
CA SER A 261 -60.85 6.87 -46.11
C SER A 261 -61.83 5.70 -45.91
N VAL A 262 -62.21 5.37 -44.66
CA VAL A 262 -63.59 5.47 -44.13
C VAL A 262 -63.70 4.94 -42.68
N ALA A 263 -64.28 5.83 -41.86
CA ALA A 263 -65.07 5.78 -40.64
C ALA A 263 -65.54 4.48 -39.92
N ASN A 264 -65.85 4.73 -38.62
CA ASN A 264 -66.91 4.17 -37.76
C ASN A 264 -66.66 2.76 -37.17
N SER A 265 -66.75 2.49 -35.86
CA SER A 265 -67.81 2.87 -34.92
C SER A 265 -67.57 2.16 -33.56
N ALA A 266 -67.94 2.81 -32.45
CA ALA A 266 -68.20 2.17 -31.16
C ALA A 266 -69.62 1.55 -31.14
N PRO A 267 -69.94 0.65 -30.19
CA PRO A 267 -70.69 1.04 -28.98
C PRO A 267 -70.14 0.32 -27.70
N ALA A 268 -70.11 0.88 -26.49
CA ALA A 268 -71.12 1.45 -25.59
C ALA A 268 -71.57 0.47 -24.47
N GLN A 269 -71.68 1.03 -23.25
CA GLN A 269 -72.40 0.58 -22.04
C GLN A 269 -71.70 -0.45 -21.13
N GLY A 270 -71.63 -0.28 -19.80
CA GLY A 270 -72.20 0.76 -18.94
C GLY A 270 -71.92 0.51 -17.44
N ALA A 271 -72.47 1.45 -16.64
CA ALA A 271 -72.72 1.46 -15.19
C ALA A 271 -71.50 1.53 -14.24
N ALA A 272 -71.19 2.65 -13.56
CA ALA A 272 -71.93 3.50 -12.60
C ALA A 272 -71.87 3.00 -11.14
N LEU A 273 -71.32 3.86 -10.28
CA LEU A 273 -71.66 4.21 -8.87
C LEU A 273 -70.45 4.98 -8.31
N ASP A 274 -70.43 6.31 -8.23
CA ASP A 274 -71.26 7.27 -7.49
C ASP A 274 -70.88 7.46 -6.01
N ARG A 275 -70.59 8.73 -5.69
CA ARG A 275 -70.49 9.48 -4.42
C ARG A 275 -69.18 10.27 -4.33
N SER A 276 -69.18 11.53 -4.76
CA SER A 276 -69.62 12.72 -4.00
C SER A 276 -68.77 12.92 -2.73
N SER A 277 -68.12 14.05 -2.48
CA SER A 277 -68.60 15.41 -2.75
C SER A 277 -67.54 16.47 -2.45
N ARG A 278 -67.56 17.53 -3.27
CA ARG A 278 -67.51 18.96 -2.92
C ARG A 278 -66.20 19.48 -2.32
N SER A 279 -65.53 20.47 -2.89
CA SER A 279 -65.92 21.85 -3.31
C SER A 279 -64.90 22.76 -2.57
N ALA A 280 -64.32 23.82 -3.08
CA ALA A 280 -64.71 24.73 -4.14
C ALA A 280 -63.46 25.51 -4.63
N LYS A 281 -63.52 25.93 -5.90
CA LYS A 281 -63.21 27.29 -6.43
C LYS A 281 -61.88 27.93 -6.01
N GLY A 282 -61.01 28.37 -6.91
CA GLY A 282 -61.12 28.48 -8.37
C GLY A 282 -60.08 29.46 -8.92
N ALA A 283 -59.90 29.39 -10.23
CA ALA A 283 -59.43 30.42 -11.16
C ALA A 283 -58.02 31.05 -10.90
N ALA A 284 -57.15 31.26 -11.88
CA ALA A 284 -57.13 30.99 -13.30
C ALA A 284 -55.70 31.32 -13.81
N LEU A 285 -55.38 30.76 -14.98
CA LEU A 285 -54.49 31.28 -16.02
C LEU A 285 -52.95 31.23 -15.85
N ALA A 286 -52.40 30.36 -16.71
CA ALA A 286 -51.41 30.66 -17.76
C ALA A 286 -49.89 30.59 -17.45
N ASN A 287 -49.27 29.59 -18.11
CA ASN A 287 -48.00 29.59 -18.83
C ASN A 287 -46.69 30.02 -18.13
N SER A 288 -45.79 29.04 -17.90
CA SER A 288 -44.33 29.09 -18.11
C SER A 288 -43.69 27.82 -17.52
N ILE A 289 -43.35 26.78 -18.30
CA ILE A 289 -42.07 26.57 -19.03
C ILE A 289 -40.82 26.70 -18.12
N PHE A 290 -40.24 25.54 -17.80
CA PHE A 290 -38.86 25.28 -17.35
C PHE A 290 -38.25 26.17 -16.25
N SER A 291 -38.36 25.71 -15.00
CA SER A 291 -37.46 26.08 -13.90
C SER A 291 -36.81 24.82 -13.32
N ARG A 292 -35.50 24.67 -13.56
CA ARG A 292 -34.65 23.62 -12.97
C ARG A 292 -34.62 23.77 -11.45
N HIS A 293 -35.15 22.80 -10.71
CA HIS A 293 -34.89 22.71 -9.27
C HIS A 293 -33.46 22.23 -9.02
N LYS A 294 -32.64 23.16 -8.54
CA LYS A 294 -31.39 22.87 -7.81
C LYS A 294 -31.75 22.06 -6.56
N ARG A 295 -31.20 20.85 -6.45
CA ARG A 295 -31.17 20.09 -5.20
C ARG A 295 -30.29 20.84 -4.18
N PRO A 296 -30.71 20.98 -2.92
CA PRO A 296 -29.82 21.47 -1.87
C PRO A 296 -28.81 20.38 -1.51
N SER A 297 -27.53 20.74 -1.61
CA SER A 297 -26.40 19.99 -1.08
C SER A 297 -26.48 19.95 0.45
N SER A 298 -26.73 18.79 1.04
CA SER A 298 -26.55 18.56 2.47
C SER A 298 -25.06 18.39 2.78
N SER A 299 -24.34 19.49 2.93
CA SER A 299 -23.03 19.50 3.56
C SER A 299 -23.24 19.46 5.08
N VAL A 300 -23.03 18.29 5.68
CA VAL A 300 -22.89 18.17 7.13
C VAL A 300 -21.52 18.70 7.50
N THR A 301 -21.49 19.95 7.98
CA THR A 301 -20.32 20.59 8.58
C THR A 301 -20.23 20.10 10.03
N LEU A 302 -19.41 19.10 10.31
CA LEU A 302 -19.02 18.76 11.68
C LEU A 302 -17.97 19.79 12.12
N GLY A 303 -18.36 20.60 13.10
CA GLY A 303 -17.54 21.67 13.66
C GLY A 303 -16.27 21.15 14.29
N ALA A 304 -15.16 21.84 13.99
CA ALA A 304 -13.93 21.76 14.74
C ALA A 304 -14.20 22.19 16.19
N LEU A 305 -14.13 21.23 17.12
CA LEU A 305 -14.08 21.51 18.55
C LEU A 305 -12.63 21.62 19.00
N ASN A 306 -12.37 22.69 19.73
CA ASN A 306 -11.12 23.09 20.33
C ASN A 306 -10.46 21.99 21.16
N ARG A 307 -9.11 21.99 21.12
CA ARG A 307 -8.24 21.29 22.07
C ARG A 307 -8.62 21.70 23.50
N PHE A 308 -9.01 20.73 24.32
CA PHE A 308 -9.16 20.88 25.75
C PHE A 308 -7.93 20.27 26.43
N ASP A 309 -7.13 21.13 27.07
CA ASP A 309 -6.11 20.77 28.06
C ASP A 309 -6.80 20.47 29.39
N GLY A 310 -7.32 19.25 29.54
CA GLY A 310 -7.81 18.71 30.81
C GLY A 310 -7.33 17.27 31.01
N PRO A 311 -7.15 16.81 32.27
CA PRO A 311 -6.85 15.41 32.54
C PRO A 311 -8.01 14.57 31.99
N GLN A 312 -7.77 13.85 30.90
CA GLN A 312 -8.76 12.94 30.34
C GLN A 312 -8.93 11.79 31.33
N ASP A 313 -10.12 11.66 31.90
CA ASP A 313 -10.52 10.44 32.60
C ASP A 313 -10.46 9.27 31.60
N PHE A 314 -9.43 8.43 31.74
CA PHE A 314 -9.10 7.33 30.82
C PHE A 314 -10.05 6.12 30.92
N THR A 315 -11.20 6.24 31.59
CA THR A 315 -12.11 5.12 31.89
C THR A 315 -13.17 4.86 30.83
N SER A 316 -13.37 5.75 29.85
CA SER A 316 -14.38 5.55 28.80
C SER A 316 -13.76 5.16 27.46
N ARG A 317 -13.27 3.92 27.34
CA ARG A 317 -13.28 3.23 26.05
C ARG A 317 -14.40 2.20 26.07
N ARG A 318 -15.26 2.32 25.04
CA ARG A 318 -16.24 1.32 24.61
C ARG A 318 -15.53 -0.03 24.61
N GLU A 319 -16.06 -1.00 25.36
CA GLU A 319 -15.70 -2.40 25.22
C GLU A 319 -15.80 -2.74 23.74
N VAL A 320 -14.65 -2.79 23.06
CA VAL A 320 -14.53 -3.61 21.87
C VAL A 320 -14.54 -5.00 22.47
N GLU A 321 -15.66 -5.71 22.34
CA GLU A 321 -15.69 -7.15 22.55
C GLU A 321 -14.58 -7.75 21.70
N LEU A 322 -13.42 -7.98 22.33
CA LEU A 322 -12.43 -8.93 21.87
C LEU A 322 -13.15 -10.27 21.95
N ILE A 323 -13.83 -10.63 20.86
CA ILE A 323 -14.17 -12.03 20.61
C ILE A 323 -12.83 -12.74 20.63
N ASP A 324 -12.62 -13.54 21.67
CA ASP A 324 -11.43 -14.32 21.92
C ASP A 324 -11.62 -15.67 21.22
N PRO A 325 -11.09 -15.91 20.00
CA PRO A 325 -11.26 -17.18 19.31
C PRO A 325 -10.05 -18.11 19.53
N ASP A 326 -9.15 -17.83 20.49
CA ASP A 326 -7.86 -18.53 20.55
C ASP A 326 -7.35 -18.89 21.96
N MET A 327 -8.27 -19.24 22.87
CA MET A 327 -7.92 -19.85 24.17
C MET A 327 -7.81 -21.40 24.15
N ARG A 328 -7.55 -22.03 22.99
CA ARG A 328 -7.52 -23.51 22.88
C ARG A 328 -6.35 -24.13 22.10
N VAL A 329 -5.17 -23.54 22.06
CA VAL A 329 -3.93 -24.32 21.84
C VAL A 329 -2.80 -23.57 22.55
N LEU A 330 -2.32 -24.08 23.70
CA LEU A 330 -0.97 -23.88 24.30
C LEU A 330 -0.95 -24.05 25.84
N THR A 331 -1.46 -25.15 26.38
CA THR A 331 -1.22 -25.52 27.80
C THR A 331 -0.58 -26.91 27.99
N SER A 332 -0.02 -27.52 26.95
CA SER A 332 0.59 -28.86 27.05
C SER A 332 2.09 -28.97 26.75
N THR A 333 2.82 -27.86 26.58
CA THR A 333 4.28 -27.91 26.31
C THR A 333 5.18 -27.20 27.33
N ALA A 334 4.64 -26.64 28.42
CA ALA A 334 5.43 -25.98 29.47
C ALA A 334 5.96 -26.93 30.58
N ARG A 335 5.94 -28.27 30.40
CA ARG A 335 6.45 -29.21 31.43
C ARG A 335 7.23 -30.44 30.94
N ARG A 336 7.69 -30.47 29.69
CA ARG A 336 8.46 -31.62 29.15
C ARG A 336 9.63 -31.25 28.23
N ILE A 337 10.37 -30.18 28.53
CA ILE A 337 11.71 -29.97 27.95
C ILE A 337 12.68 -29.62 29.08
N GLY A 338 12.81 -30.56 30.02
CA GLY A 338 13.85 -30.57 31.05
C GLY A 338 14.79 -31.78 30.94
N ALA A 339 14.63 -32.64 29.93
CA ALA A 339 15.45 -33.84 29.78
C ALA A 339 15.40 -34.37 28.34
N ALA A 340 16.30 -33.90 27.47
CA ALA A 340 16.84 -34.64 26.31
C ALA A 340 17.63 -33.74 25.33
N LEU A 341 18.61 -32.98 25.81
CA LEU A 341 19.68 -32.46 24.94
C LEU A 341 21.01 -32.96 25.49
N LYS A 342 21.75 -33.70 24.67
CA LYS A 342 23.10 -34.18 24.99
C LYS A 342 24.06 -32.98 24.92
N PRO A 343 24.91 -32.76 25.95
CA PRO A 343 25.72 -31.54 26.09
C PRO A 343 27.07 -31.63 25.36
N SER A 344 27.14 -32.09 24.11
CA SER A 344 28.45 -32.37 23.47
C SER A 344 28.85 -31.53 22.25
N ASP A 345 27.98 -30.78 21.57
CA ASP A 345 28.39 -30.15 20.29
C ASP A 345 27.87 -28.72 20.04
N THR A 346 27.86 -27.90 21.09
CA THR A 346 27.96 -26.44 20.92
C THR A 346 29.32 -26.02 21.45
N GLN A 347 30.28 -25.74 20.57
CA GLN A 347 31.50 -25.06 21.00
C GLN A 347 31.12 -23.65 21.49
N PRO A 348 31.33 -23.33 22.78
CA PRO A 348 31.09 -22.00 23.28
C PRO A 348 32.20 -21.06 22.75
N LEU A 349 31.80 -19.87 22.31
CA LEU A 349 32.72 -18.73 22.32
C LEU A 349 33.32 -18.63 23.73
N GLY A 350 34.63 -18.37 23.79
CA GLY A 350 35.49 -18.39 24.98
C GLY A 350 34.77 -18.37 26.32
N SER A 351 34.86 -19.49 27.05
CA SER A 351 34.46 -19.56 28.45
C SER A 351 35.31 -18.60 29.27
N LEU A 352 34.79 -17.39 29.51
CA LEU A 352 35.05 -16.68 30.75
C LEU A 352 34.73 -17.63 31.91
N PRO A 353 35.48 -17.58 33.04
CA PRO A 353 35.12 -18.35 34.22
C PRO A 353 33.65 -18.04 34.53
N SER A 354 32.83 -19.08 34.70
CA SER A 354 31.50 -18.86 35.25
C SER A 354 31.71 -18.22 36.61
N LEU A 355 31.53 -16.91 36.70
CA LEU A 355 31.25 -16.23 37.94
C LEU A 355 29.93 -16.85 38.39
N GLY A 356 30.03 -17.96 39.13
CA GLY A 356 28.87 -18.53 39.79
C GLY A 356 28.25 -17.41 40.62
N ASP A 357 26.93 -17.38 40.66
CA ASP A 357 26.10 -16.46 41.46
C ASP A 357 26.36 -16.61 42.99
N GLU A 358 27.43 -17.32 43.38
CA GLU A 358 27.93 -17.57 44.73
C GLU A 358 29.06 -16.61 45.16
N GLY A 359 29.45 -15.65 44.30
CA GLY A 359 30.32 -14.55 44.72
C GLY A 359 29.69 -13.79 45.89
N SER A 360 30.48 -13.41 46.89
CA SER A 360 29.94 -12.65 48.01
C SER A 360 29.32 -11.33 47.50
N PRO A 361 28.18 -10.85 48.06
CA PRO A 361 27.51 -9.64 47.60
C PRO A 361 28.45 -8.41 47.54
N GLU A 362 29.48 -8.40 48.39
CA GLU A 362 30.50 -7.35 48.45
C GLU A 362 31.45 -7.38 47.25
N GLU A 363 31.88 -8.57 46.77
CA GLU A 363 32.74 -8.68 45.58
C GLU A 363 32.01 -8.25 44.31
N LEU A 364 30.73 -8.61 44.19
CA LEU A 364 29.89 -8.18 43.08
C LEU A 364 29.66 -6.67 43.08
N SER A 365 29.55 -6.02 44.25
CA SER A 365 29.36 -4.57 44.36
C SER A 365 30.50 -3.76 43.73
N THR A 366 31.73 -4.27 43.74
CA THR A 366 32.90 -3.56 43.17
C THR A 366 32.90 -3.49 41.64
N LEU A 367 32.12 -4.34 40.97
CA LEU A 367 32.13 -4.46 39.51
C LEU A 367 31.08 -3.58 38.79
N PHE A 368 30.09 -3.04 39.52
CA PHE A 368 28.93 -2.38 38.89
C PHE A 368 28.93 -0.85 38.97
N GLY A 369 29.96 -0.26 39.57
CA GLY A 369 29.95 1.15 39.94
C GLY A 369 28.90 1.48 41.02
N PRO A 370 28.75 2.76 41.38
CA PRO A 370 27.83 3.19 42.43
C PRO A 370 26.39 2.78 42.10
N GLU A 371 25.68 2.24 43.09
CA GLU A 371 24.26 1.94 42.94
C GLU A 371 23.49 3.25 42.76
N LEU A 372 22.83 3.39 41.61
CA LEU A 372 21.93 4.52 41.37
C LEU A 372 20.80 4.46 42.40
N PRO A 373 20.49 5.57 43.10
CA PRO A 373 19.48 5.55 44.15
C PRO A 373 18.13 5.16 43.57
N TRP A 374 17.51 4.13 44.14
CA TRP A 374 16.14 3.76 43.80
C TRP A 374 15.21 4.93 44.13
N ILE A 375 14.52 5.44 43.12
CA ILE A 375 13.70 6.64 43.31
C ILE A 375 12.42 6.24 44.02
N ILE A 376 12.05 6.96 45.08
CA ILE A 376 10.78 6.78 45.75
C ILE A 376 9.87 7.90 45.25
N PRO A 377 8.84 7.60 44.43
CA PRO A 377 7.93 8.63 43.93
C PRO A 377 7.20 9.33 45.09
N ALA A 378 6.97 10.63 44.94
CA ALA A 378 6.20 11.40 45.89
C ALA A 378 4.70 11.19 45.63
N GLY A 379 4.04 10.42 46.51
CA GLY A 379 2.59 10.21 46.48
C GLY A 379 2.16 8.82 46.04
N SER A 380 0.85 8.62 45.91
CA SER A 380 0.27 7.37 45.43
C SER A 380 0.36 7.29 43.90
N PRO A 381 0.50 6.08 43.33
CA PRO A 381 0.47 5.90 41.89
C PRO A 381 -0.84 6.44 41.29
N ALA A 382 -0.73 7.12 40.16
CA ALA A 382 -1.87 7.65 39.41
C ALA A 382 -2.73 6.53 38.82
N ARG A 383 -2.09 5.40 38.47
CA ARG A 383 -2.75 4.20 37.94
C ARG A 383 -2.07 2.95 38.46
N VAL A 384 -2.86 1.94 38.80
CA VAL A 384 -2.39 0.62 39.22
C VAL A 384 -3.14 -0.43 38.43
N GLU A 385 -2.41 -1.32 37.76
CA GLU A 385 -2.99 -2.42 36.97
C GLU A 385 -2.36 -3.75 37.36
N GLU A 386 -3.18 -4.80 37.43
CA GLU A 386 -2.66 -6.17 37.52
C GLU A 386 -2.22 -6.64 36.15
N LEU A 387 -1.04 -7.27 36.09
CA LEU A 387 -0.51 -7.88 34.88
C LEU A 387 -1.06 -9.28 34.73
N THR A 388 -1.74 -9.53 33.61
CA THR A 388 -2.19 -10.86 33.19
C THR A 388 -1.90 -11.04 31.70
N GLY A 389 -1.05 -12.00 31.35
CA GLY A 389 -0.72 -12.33 29.96
C GLY A 389 -0.09 -11.16 29.21
N GLU A 390 -0.63 -10.79 28.04
CA GLU A 390 -0.05 -9.75 27.17
C GLU A 390 -0.31 -8.31 27.66
N ARG A 391 -0.95 -8.13 28.82
CA ARG A 391 -1.37 -6.80 29.32
C ARG A 391 -0.21 -5.80 29.47
N VAL A 392 1.00 -6.26 29.78
CA VAL A 392 2.19 -5.40 29.86
C VAL A 392 2.45 -4.69 28.54
N VAL A 393 2.26 -5.37 27.41
CA VAL A 393 2.47 -4.83 26.07
C VAL A 393 1.46 -3.72 25.80
N ASP A 394 0.20 -3.93 26.13
CA ASP A 394 -0.88 -2.96 25.93
C ASP A 394 -0.64 -1.67 26.74
N VAL A 395 -0.26 -1.81 28.01
CA VAL A 395 0.04 -0.66 28.87
C VAL A 395 1.22 0.13 28.32
N MET A 396 2.29 -0.55 27.90
CA MET A 396 3.48 0.11 27.33
C MET A 396 3.16 0.83 26.02
N LEU A 397 2.37 0.22 25.12
CA LEU A 397 1.91 0.87 23.89
C LEU A 397 1.00 2.07 24.17
N GLN A 398 0.14 1.98 25.20
CA GLN A 398 -0.74 3.07 25.59
C GLN A 398 0.06 4.27 26.10
N LEU A 399 1.01 4.04 27.01
CA LEU A 399 1.87 5.11 27.56
C LEU A 399 2.72 5.76 26.46
N SER A 400 3.25 4.95 25.55
CA SER A 400 4.03 5.46 24.42
C SER A 400 3.18 6.27 23.44
N GLY A 401 1.98 5.79 23.11
CA GLY A 401 1.03 6.47 22.22
C GLY A 401 0.44 7.75 22.82
N SER A 402 0.35 7.87 24.14
CA SER A 402 -0.11 9.10 24.80
C SER A 402 1.01 10.14 24.99
N GLY A 403 2.25 9.85 24.57
CA GLY A 403 3.39 10.73 24.82
C GLY A 403 3.71 10.87 26.32
N PHE A 404 3.49 9.82 27.11
CA PHE A 404 3.63 9.85 28.58
C PHE A 404 5.04 10.26 29.03
N SER A 405 5.12 11.10 30.07
CA SER A 405 6.37 11.37 30.81
C SER A 405 6.15 11.08 32.29
N GLY A 406 7.03 10.28 32.88
CA GLY A 406 6.89 9.84 34.26
C GLY A 406 7.63 8.53 34.52
N LEU A 407 7.20 7.81 35.55
CA LEU A 407 7.77 6.54 35.97
C LEU A 407 6.72 5.43 35.93
N VAL A 408 7.15 4.26 35.48
CA VAL A 408 6.37 3.02 35.58
C VAL A 408 7.15 2.03 36.45
N GLU A 409 6.50 1.52 37.49
CA GLU A 409 7.03 0.42 38.30
C GLU A 409 6.34 -0.88 37.95
N THR A 410 7.13 -1.93 37.66
CA THR A 410 6.62 -3.30 37.56
C THR A 410 7.05 -4.07 38.82
N VAL A 411 6.08 -4.62 39.55
CA VAL A 411 6.30 -5.41 40.76
C VAL A 411 5.84 -6.85 40.49
N GLY A 412 6.76 -7.82 40.45
CA GLY A 412 6.41 -9.22 40.18
C GLY A 412 7.60 -10.18 40.21
N SER A 413 7.36 -11.45 40.53
CA SER A 413 8.39 -12.51 40.53
C SER A 413 9.63 -12.22 41.40
N GLY A 414 9.50 -11.39 42.44
CA GLY A 414 10.62 -10.97 43.29
C GLY A 414 11.60 -10.00 42.62
N ILE A 415 11.22 -9.45 41.46
CA ILE A 415 12.02 -8.49 40.70
C ILE A 415 11.18 -7.24 40.48
N ASP A 416 11.63 -6.14 41.06
CA ASP A 416 11.04 -4.83 40.85
C ASP A 416 11.80 -4.12 39.73
N ARG A 417 11.08 -3.45 38.82
CA ARG A 417 11.70 -2.61 37.78
C ARG A 417 11.08 -1.23 37.74
N GLN A 418 11.91 -0.23 37.50
CA GLN A 418 11.53 1.17 37.30
C GLN A 418 11.85 1.56 35.86
N ILE A 419 10.85 2.00 35.11
CA ILE A 419 10.95 2.36 33.70
C ILE A 419 10.61 3.84 33.56
N TYR A 420 11.56 4.61 33.08
CA TYR A 420 11.45 6.06 32.97
C TYR A 420 11.02 6.42 31.55
N PHE A 421 9.99 7.27 31.45
CA PHE A 421 9.43 7.75 30.19
C PHE A 421 9.64 9.25 30.03
N ASP A 422 9.99 9.68 28.83
CA ASP A 422 10.10 11.08 28.40
C ASP A 422 9.46 11.21 27.00
N GLY A 423 8.26 11.81 26.93
CA GLY A 423 7.54 12.01 25.68
C GLY A 423 7.07 10.71 25.01
N GLY A 424 6.74 9.69 25.80
CA GLY A 424 6.33 8.36 25.32
C GLY A 424 7.49 7.44 24.94
N LEU A 425 8.74 7.89 25.11
CA LEU A 425 9.94 7.12 24.82
C LEU A 425 10.59 6.67 26.12
N VAL A 426 11.17 5.47 26.13
CA VAL A 426 11.89 4.96 27.30
C VAL A 426 13.29 5.55 27.33
N VAL A 427 13.68 6.09 28.48
CA VAL A 427 14.97 6.77 28.65
C VAL A 427 15.89 6.14 29.68
N GLU A 428 15.34 5.37 30.63
CA GLU A 428 16.12 4.62 31.61
C GLU A 428 15.30 3.41 32.10
N ILE A 429 15.96 2.31 32.46
CA ILE A 429 15.35 1.17 33.14
C ILE A 429 16.27 0.75 34.30
N ARG A 430 15.70 0.64 35.50
CA ARG A 430 16.38 0.14 36.70
C ARG A 430 15.70 -1.12 37.21
N ARG A 431 16.46 -1.95 37.92
CA ARG A 431 16.00 -3.23 38.49
C ARG A 431 16.47 -3.39 39.93
N ARG A 432 15.65 -4.05 40.75
CA ARG A 432 15.99 -4.52 42.09
C ARG A 432 15.53 -5.98 42.28
N PRO A 433 16.41 -6.91 42.71
CA PRO A 433 17.86 -6.73 42.89
C PRO A 433 18.59 -6.51 41.56
N ARG A 434 19.80 -5.92 41.62
CA ARG A 434 20.66 -5.70 40.44
C ARG A 434 21.19 -7.03 39.91
N PHE A 435 21.41 -7.12 38.61
CA PHE A 435 22.04 -8.28 37.98
C PHE A 435 23.12 -7.84 37.01
N SER A 436 24.28 -8.50 37.08
CA SER A 436 25.46 -8.15 36.28
C SER A 436 25.17 -8.03 34.79
N HIS A 437 24.52 -9.03 34.20
CA HIS A 437 24.24 -9.11 32.77
C HIS A 437 23.22 -8.06 32.26
N GLU A 438 22.63 -7.26 33.14
CA GLU A 438 21.67 -6.19 32.82
C GLU A 438 22.24 -4.77 33.04
N GLU A 439 23.41 -4.68 33.66
CA GLU A 439 24.12 -3.43 33.91
C GLU A 439 25.00 -3.09 32.70
N LEU A 440 25.17 -1.79 32.43
CA LEU A 440 25.87 -1.33 31.23
C LEU A 440 27.34 -1.79 31.20
N GLY A 441 28.06 -1.66 32.32
CA GLY A 441 29.47 -2.00 32.43
C GLY A 441 29.78 -3.46 32.07
N PRO A 442 29.17 -4.45 32.74
CA PRO A 442 29.34 -5.84 32.38
C PRO A 442 28.88 -6.16 30.95
N MET A 443 27.80 -5.55 30.45
CA MET A 443 27.38 -5.73 29.05
C MET A 443 28.44 -5.24 28.06
N LEU A 444 29.07 -4.09 28.32
CA LEU A 444 30.18 -3.57 27.50
C LEU A 444 31.40 -4.48 27.56
N HIS A 445 31.72 -5.02 28.74
CA HIS A 445 32.82 -5.97 28.89
C HIS A 445 32.55 -7.29 28.15
N MET A 446 31.34 -7.84 28.27
CA MET A 446 30.92 -9.06 27.55
C MET A 446 30.93 -8.88 26.02
N ALA A 447 30.81 -7.65 25.54
CA ALA A 447 30.88 -7.31 24.12
C ALA A 447 32.30 -6.93 23.65
N ASP A 448 33.32 -7.11 24.51
CA ASP A 448 34.73 -6.74 24.27
C ASP A 448 34.92 -5.26 23.88
N HIS A 449 34.02 -4.38 24.32
CA HIS A 449 34.16 -2.92 24.12
C HIS A 449 35.07 -2.28 25.17
N ILE A 450 35.14 -2.88 26.36
CA ILE A 450 36.06 -2.49 27.44
C ILE A 450 36.65 -3.75 28.07
N ASP A 451 37.89 -3.68 28.53
CA ASP A 451 38.51 -4.75 29.30
C ASP A 451 38.11 -4.71 30.79
N ALA A 452 38.47 -5.75 31.54
CA ALA A 452 38.15 -5.85 32.96
C ALA A 452 38.81 -4.75 33.80
N GLN A 453 40.00 -4.29 33.40
CA GLN A 453 40.72 -3.22 34.10
C GLN A 453 40.05 -1.86 33.88
N GLN A 454 39.61 -1.58 32.66
CA GLN A 454 38.85 -0.38 32.28
C GLN A 454 37.49 -0.35 32.98
N LEU A 455 36.80 -1.49 33.07
CA LEU A 455 35.55 -1.62 33.84
C LEU A 455 35.77 -1.26 35.32
N ALA A 456 36.78 -1.87 35.96
CA ALA A 456 37.10 -1.59 37.36
C ALA A 456 37.52 -0.12 37.58
N MET A 457 38.30 0.44 36.66
CA MET A 457 38.74 1.84 36.70
C MET A 457 37.55 2.80 36.58
N ALA A 458 36.64 2.57 35.63
CA ALA A 458 35.44 3.39 35.46
C ALA A 458 34.48 3.26 36.65
N ALA A 459 34.30 2.06 37.21
CA ALA A 459 33.48 1.83 38.39
C ALA A 459 34.02 2.56 39.63
N ALA A 460 35.33 2.45 39.88
CA ALA A 460 35.99 3.14 40.99
C ALA A 460 35.90 4.68 40.83
N TYR A 461 36.10 5.19 39.62
CA TYR A 461 35.98 6.61 39.33
C TYR A 461 34.55 7.13 39.54
N ALA A 462 33.55 6.35 39.12
CA ALA A 462 32.13 6.66 39.33
C ALA A 462 31.79 6.76 40.81
N GLU A 463 32.30 5.82 41.62
CA GLU A 463 32.09 5.77 43.06
C GLU A 463 32.78 6.95 43.78
N GLU A 464 34.05 7.22 43.46
CA GLU A 464 34.83 8.31 44.04
C GLU A 464 34.20 9.69 43.77
N ASN A 465 33.69 9.90 42.56
CA ASN A 465 33.13 11.19 42.13
C ASN A 465 31.60 11.28 42.31
N GLN A 466 30.94 10.23 42.80
CA GLN A 466 29.49 10.13 42.90
C GLN A 466 28.78 10.43 41.55
N THR A 467 29.38 9.99 40.44
CA THR A 467 28.84 10.15 39.09
C THR A 467 28.23 8.84 38.59
N ILE A 468 27.41 8.92 37.55
CA ILE A 468 26.87 7.73 36.88
C ILE A 468 27.98 7.04 36.07
N PHE A 469 27.93 5.72 35.96
CA PHE A 469 28.96 4.92 35.30
C PHE A 469 29.21 5.36 33.84
N GLU A 470 28.15 5.70 33.11
CA GLU A 470 28.20 6.21 31.74
C GLU A 470 29.06 7.47 31.62
N ARG A 471 28.99 8.35 32.63
CA ARG A 471 29.73 9.60 32.65
C ARG A 471 31.21 9.35 32.95
N SER A 472 31.52 8.39 33.79
CA SER A 472 32.89 7.99 34.10
C SER A 472 33.59 7.39 32.87
N LEU A 473 32.88 6.60 32.05
CA LEU A 473 33.42 6.11 30.77
C LEU A 473 33.82 7.26 29.83
N LEU A 474 33.00 8.33 29.79
CA LEU A 474 33.26 9.50 28.96
C LEU A 474 34.40 10.37 29.52
N GLU A 475 34.40 10.62 30.83
CA GLU A 475 35.41 11.46 31.51
C GLU A 475 36.81 10.81 31.52
N LEU A 476 36.87 9.48 31.53
CA LEU A 476 38.11 8.71 31.39
C LEU A 476 38.52 8.47 29.93
N GLU A 477 37.76 8.98 28.96
CA GLU A 477 37.99 8.79 27.51
C GLU A 477 38.08 7.31 27.09
N LEU A 478 37.40 6.42 27.83
CA LEU A 478 37.37 4.99 27.52
C LEU A 478 36.47 4.69 26.32
N LEU A 479 35.37 5.44 26.19
CA LEU A 479 34.45 5.39 25.06
C LEU A 479 34.01 6.81 24.69
N ASP A 480 33.73 7.02 23.41
CA ASP A 480 33.15 8.28 22.95
C ASP A 480 31.64 8.36 23.28
N GLN A 481 31.10 9.58 23.18
CA GLN A 481 29.71 9.84 23.53
C GLN A 481 28.73 9.00 22.69
N ASP A 482 29.02 8.80 21.40
CA ASP A 482 28.12 8.06 20.51
C ASP A 482 28.15 6.55 20.78
N SER A 483 29.31 5.96 21.09
CA SER A 483 29.40 4.55 21.50
C SER A 483 28.67 4.31 22.82
N ILE A 484 28.79 5.22 23.80
CA ILE A 484 28.05 5.13 25.07
C ILE A 484 26.55 5.20 24.81
N ARG A 485 26.08 6.15 23.99
CA ARG A 485 24.66 6.26 23.64
C ARG A 485 24.14 5.02 22.92
N HIS A 486 24.94 4.44 22.03
CA HIS A 486 24.58 3.19 21.35
C HIS A 486 24.46 2.02 22.34
N ALA A 487 25.40 1.91 23.28
CA ALA A 487 25.38 0.88 24.31
C ALA A 487 24.18 1.04 25.27
N ILE A 488 23.85 2.26 25.69
CA ILE A 488 22.64 2.57 26.47
C ILE A 488 21.38 2.15 25.68
N ALA A 489 21.28 2.51 24.40
CA ALA A 489 20.14 2.11 23.55
C ALA A 489 19.99 0.58 23.48
N GLY A 490 21.12 -0.14 23.35
CA GLY A 490 21.19 -1.59 23.35
C GLY A 490 20.71 -2.21 24.67
N ARG A 491 21.20 -1.69 25.80
CA ARG A 491 20.76 -2.10 27.16
C ARG A 491 19.28 -1.87 27.37
N LEU A 492 18.78 -0.67 27.09
CA LEU A 492 17.36 -0.34 27.23
C LEU A 492 16.48 -1.23 26.34
N THR A 493 16.92 -1.51 25.13
CA THR A 493 16.24 -2.44 24.22
C THR A 493 16.18 -3.86 24.79
N PHE A 494 17.29 -4.35 25.34
CA PHE A 494 17.37 -5.67 25.97
C PHE A 494 16.41 -5.77 27.16
N LEU A 495 16.47 -4.80 28.08
CA LEU A 495 15.62 -4.76 29.27
C LEU A 495 14.14 -4.61 28.94
N LEU A 496 13.80 -3.78 27.96
CA LEU A 496 12.41 -3.60 27.54
C LEU A 496 11.82 -4.88 26.94
N ARG A 497 12.63 -5.70 26.24
CA ARG A 497 12.18 -7.04 25.79
C ARG A 497 11.87 -7.94 26.98
N ALA A 498 12.76 -8.00 27.97
CA ALA A 498 12.54 -8.80 29.17
C ALA A 498 11.30 -8.36 29.97
N ILE A 499 11.04 -7.05 30.04
CA ILE A 499 9.81 -6.51 30.67
C ILE A 499 8.57 -6.95 29.91
N CYS A 500 8.61 -6.94 28.57
CA CYS A 500 7.47 -7.38 27.76
C CYS A 500 7.16 -8.89 27.93
N GLU A 501 8.09 -9.68 28.46
CA GLU A 501 7.93 -11.11 28.77
C GLU A 501 7.32 -11.39 30.15
N LEU A 502 6.95 -10.34 30.90
CA LEU A 502 6.27 -10.51 32.19
C LEU A 502 4.81 -10.94 31.99
N ASP A 503 4.50 -12.18 32.39
CA ASP A 503 3.15 -12.75 32.32
C ASP A 503 2.27 -12.39 33.53
N SER A 504 2.87 -11.99 34.65
CA SER A 504 2.17 -11.69 35.92
C SER A 504 2.89 -10.63 36.75
N GLY A 505 2.15 -9.98 37.66
CA GLY A 505 2.65 -8.92 38.53
C GLY A 505 1.67 -7.74 38.64
N GLN A 506 2.20 -6.59 39.01
CA GLN A 506 1.45 -5.33 39.09
C GLN A 506 2.26 -4.22 38.40
N ILE A 507 1.59 -3.40 37.59
CA ILE A 507 2.14 -2.15 37.08
C ILE A 507 1.60 -0.98 37.91
N ARG A 508 2.47 -0.07 38.30
CA ARG A 508 2.14 1.20 38.95
C ARG A 508 2.68 2.34 38.11
N VAL A 509 1.85 3.31 37.77
CA VAL A 509 2.21 4.45 36.93
C VAL A 509 2.20 5.71 37.79
N PHE A 510 3.27 6.48 37.69
CA PHE A 510 3.53 7.69 38.44
C PHE A 510 3.78 8.85 37.47
N ASP A 511 2.96 9.89 37.56
CA ASP A 511 3.08 11.05 36.66
C ASP A 511 4.35 11.85 36.93
N ASN A 512 4.80 12.61 35.93
CA ASN A 512 5.99 13.48 36.05
C ASN A 512 5.99 14.40 37.30
N GLN A 513 4.82 14.82 37.78
CA GLN A 513 4.69 15.69 38.97
C GLN A 513 5.06 14.98 40.28
N SER A 514 4.99 13.66 40.32
CA SER A 514 5.37 12.83 41.48
C SER A 514 6.87 12.50 41.50
N MET A 515 7.62 12.91 40.47
CA MET A 515 9.03 12.59 40.33
C MET A 515 9.92 13.71 40.92
N PRO A 516 11.02 13.36 41.61
CA PRO A 516 11.97 14.36 42.08
C PRO A 516 12.64 15.09 40.91
N ALA A 517 13.03 16.35 41.10
CA ALA A 517 13.78 17.09 40.09
C ALA A 517 15.08 16.37 39.72
N GLY A 518 15.39 16.30 38.42
CA GLY A 518 16.60 15.62 37.94
C GLY A 518 16.55 14.09 37.94
N TYR A 519 15.37 13.48 38.07
CA TYR A 519 15.22 12.02 37.99
C TYR A 519 15.65 11.43 36.64
N LEU A 520 15.59 12.23 35.57
CA LEU A 520 16.02 11.83 34.23
C LEU A 520 17.53 12.01 34.06
N PRO A 521 18.21 11.13 33.29
CA PRO A 521 19.58 11.33 32.89
C PRO A 521 19.81 12.72 32.28
N ALA A 522 20.91 13.37 32.66
CA ALA A 522 21.29 14.66 32.12
C ALA A 522 21.72 14.50 30.63
N PRO A 523 21.33 15.43 29.74
CA PRO A 523 21.98 15.55 28.45
C PRO A 523 23.50 15.73 28.62
N PRO A 524 24.35 15.12 27.78
CA PRO A 524 24.03 14.57 26.45
C PRO A 524 23.84 13.04 26.39
N LEU A 525 23.96 12.34 27.52
CA LEU A 525 23.90 10.87 27.58
C LEU A 525 22.46 10.31 27.60
N ARG A 526 21.45 11.18 27.59
CA ARG A 526 20.04 10.77 27.49
C ARG A 526 19.78 10.14 26.12
N VAL A 527 19.26 8.93 26.12
CA VAL A 527 18.89 8.16 24.92
C VAL A 527 17.42 7.82 24.98
N HIS A 528 16.69 8.10 23.90
CA HIS A 528 15.26 7.79 23.81
C HIS A 528 15.06 6.54 22.95
N VAL A 529 14.42 5.51 23.53
CA VAL A 529 14.12 4.25 22.85
C VAL A 529 12.62 4.14 22.60
N PRO A 530 12.18 3.99 21.33
CA PRO A 530 10.77 3.82 21.00
C PRO A 530 10.27 2.44 21.42
N VAL A 531 9.22 2.41 22.22
CA VAL A 531 8.59 1.19 22.74
C VAL A 531 7.97 0.38 21.60
N GLU A 532 7.36 1.07 20.65
CA GLU A 532 6.64 0.47 19.54
C GLU A 532 7.58 -0.36 18.67
N ARG A 533 8.81 0.10 18.45
CA ARG A 533 9.86 -0.64 17.70
C ARG A 533 10.16 -2.00 18.32
N ILE A 534 10.28 -2.05 19.64
CA ILE A 534 10.65 -3.26 20.38
C ILE A 534 9.49 -4.25 20.38
N ILE A 535 8.29 -3.77 20.66
CA ILE A 535 7.06 -4.57 20.67
C ILE A 535 6.78 -5.12 19.26
N TYR A 536 6.89 -4.28 18.23
CA TYR A 536 6.73 -4.70 16.85
C TYR A 536 7.69 -5.83 16.48
N LYS A 537 8.99 -5.66 16.74
CA LYS A 537 9.99 -6.69 16.43
C LYS A 537 9.64 -8.02 17.11
N ARG A 538 9.23 -7.97 18.38
CA ARG A 538 8.81 -9.17 19.13
C ARG A 538 7.58 -9.84 18.50
N LEU A 539 6.52 -9.07 18.23
CA LEU A 539 5.30 -9.59 17.63
C LEU A 539 5.56 -10.16 16.24
N PHE A 540 6.34 -9.46 15.41
CA PHE A 540 6.75 -9.90 14.09
C PHE A 540 7.49 -11.24 14.14
N GLU A 541 8.53 -11.37 14.97
CA GLU A 541 9.30 -12.62 15.10
C GLU A 541 8.45 -13.78 15.62
N ARG A 542 7.50 -13.51 16.53
CA ARG A 542 6.55 -14.52 17.02
C ARG A 542 5.60 -14.97 15.92
N LEU A 543 4.97 -14.03 15.21
CA LEU A 543 4.00 -14.31 14.15
C LEU A 543 4.65 -14.96 12.92
N LYS A 544 5.91 -14.62 12.62
CA LYS A 544 6.68 -15.24 11.54
C LYS A 544 6.90 -16.74 11.76
N LYS A 545 6.93 -17.20 13.03
CA LYS A 545 7.09 -18.62 13.40
C LYS A 545 5.81 -19.45 13.30
N PHE A 546 4.65 -18.84 13.07
CA PHE A 546 3.41 -19.58 12.91
C PHE A 546 3.47 -20.47 11.67
N ASP A 547 2.84 -21.64 11.70
CA ASP A 547 2.74 -22.48 10.51
C ASP A 547 1.72 -21.91 9.49
N ALA A 548 1.62 -22.53 8.31
CA ALA A 548 0.70 -22.06 7.28
C ALA A 548 -0.78 -22.16 7.68
N VAL A 549 -1.14 -23.12 8.54
CA VAL A 549 -2.52 -23.36 8.98
C VAL A 549 -2.94 -22.29 9.98
N GLN A 550 -2.10 -22.02 10.99
CA GLN A 550 -2.28 -20.97 11.98
C GLN A 550 -2.35 -19.59 11.32
N ARG A 551 -1.45 -19.29 10.39
CA ARG A 551 -1.51 -18.03 9.62
C ARG A 551 -2.78 -17.96 8.77
N GLY A 552 -3.17 -19.06 8.13
CA GLY A 552 -4.40 -19.13 7.33
C GLY A 552 -5.63 -18.82 8.16
N ALA A 553 -5.76 -19.42 9.35
CA ALA A 553 -6.85 -19.16 10.28
C ALA A 553 -6.91 -17.68 10.68
N MET A 554 -5.77 -17.13 11.12
CA MET A 554 -5.66 -15.72 11.55
C MET A 554 -6.00 -14.72 10.42
N VAL A 555 -5.59 -15.00 9.18
CA VAL A 555 -5.82 -14.11 8.04
C VAL A 555 -7.23 -14.26 7.48
N SER A 556 -7.81 -15.47 7.52
CA SER A 556 -9.07 -15.81 6.85
C SER A 556 -10.26 -14.95 7.28
N GLU A 557 -10.30 -14.55 8.55
CA GLU A 557 -11.35 -13.70 9.11
C GLU A 557 -11.33 -12.27 8.52
N HIS A 558 -10.18 -11.81 8.03
CA HIS A 558 -9.97 -10.43 7.61
C HIS A 558 -9.61 -10.28 6.13
N LEU A 559 -9.60 -11.36 5.34
CA LEU A 559 -9.21 -11.33 3.92
C LEU A 559 -9.97 -10.29 3.08
N ASP A 560 -11.25 -10.10 3.39
CA ASP A 560 -12.14 -9.16 2.71
C ASP A 560 -12.25 -7.79 3.38
N ALA A 561 -11.57 -7.60 4.52
CA ALA A 561 -11.51 -6.33 5.22
C ALA A 561 -10.50 -5.39 4.57
N TYR A 562 -10.69 -4.09 4.83
CA TYR A 562 -9.81 -3.03 4.35
C TYR A 562 -8.89 -2.59 5.51
N PRO A 563 -7.60 -2.92 5.47
CA PRO A 563 -6.65 -2.42 6.45
C PRO A 563 -6.53 -0.89 6.35
N GLU A 564 -6.79 -0.19 7.44
CA GLU A 564 -6.65 1.26 7.56
C GLU A 564 -5.77 1.59 8.77
N VAL A 565 -4.92 2.61 8.66
CA VAL A 565 -4.13 3.08 9.80
C VAL A 565 -5.02 3.89 10.72
N ALA A 566 -4.93 3.62 12.03
CA ALA A 566 -5.67 4.36 13.03
C ALA A 566 -5.30 5.86 12.97
N PRO A 567 -6.20 6.80 13.32
CA PRO A 567 -5.88 8.23 13.26
C PRO A 567 -4.62 8.63 14.05
N ASP A 568 -4.39 7.97 15.19
CA ASP A 568 -3.22 8.07 16.07
C ASP A 568 -2.06 7.12 15.67
N GLY A 569 -2.26 6.31 14.63
CA GLY A 569 -1.34 5.28 14.18
C GLY A 569 -0.19 5.81 13.34
N TYR A 570 -0.31 6.97 12.68
CA TYR A 570 0.70 7.49 11.76
C TYR A 570 2.02 7.86 12.48
N GLU A 571 1.96 8.65 13.55
CA GLU A 571 3.15 8.98 14.35
C GLU A 571 3.81 7.73 14.95
N ARG A 572 2.99 6.76 15.37
CA ARG A 572 3.46 5.49 15.92
C ARG A 572 4.11 4.63 14.85
N LEU A 573 3.59 4.66 13.62
CA LEU A 573 4.13 3.90 12.50
C LEU A 573 5.57 4.35 12.18
N GLU A 574 5.84 5.64 12.18
CA GLU A 574 7.21 6.18 11.96
C GLU A 574 8.21 5.63 13.00
N ARG A 575 7.77 5.43 14.24
CA ARG A 575 8.59 4.84 15.33
C ARG A 575 8.75 3.33 15.21
N VAL A 576 7.83 2.66 14.54
CA VAL A 576 7.80 1.19 14.40
C VAL A 576 8.71 0.70 13.28
N VAL A 577 8.68 1.37 12.13
CA VAL A 577 9.09 0.74 10.87
C VAL A 577 10.61 0.54 10.80
N LEU A 578 11.01 -0.72 10.67
CA LEU A 578 12.39 -1.19 10.81
C LEU A 578 13.13 -1.34 9.49
N SER A 579 12.43 -1.75 8.42
CA SER A 579 13.05 -2.09 7.14
C SER A 579 12.34 -1.35 6.01
N PRO A 580 13.08 -0.97 4.95
CA PRO A 580 12.51 -0.25 3.80
C PRO A 580 11.41 -1.06 3.10
N GLU A 581 11.47 -2.39 3.15
CA GLU A 581 10.45 -3.26 2.57
C GLU A 581 9.15 -3.24 3.38
N HIS A 582 9.24 -3.22 4.71
CA HIS A 582 8.07 -3.05 5.57
C HIS A 582 7.47 -1.66 5.38
N THR A 583 8.30 -0.61 5.23
CA THR A 583 7.82 0.74 4.88
C THR A 583 7.00 0.72 3.61
N ARG A 584 7.52 0.13 2.53
CA ARG A 584 6.83 0.06 1.23
C ARG A 584 5.50 -0.70 1.32
N LEU A 585 5.44 -1.78 2.09
CA LEU A 585 4.19 -2.50 2.32
C LEU A 585 3.16 -1.59 3.02
N VAL A 586 3.57 -0.87 4.07
CA VAL A 586 2.66 0.01 4.80
C VAL A 586 2.26 1.22 3.96
N GLU A 587 3.17 1.84 3.22
CA GLU A 587 2.87 2.90 2.25
C GLU A 587 1.84 2.43 1.21
N ARG A 588 1.92 1.17 0.77
CA ARG A 588 0.93 0.60 -0.15
C ARG A 588 -0.44 0.40 0.49
N ILE A 589 -0.47 -0.03 1.75
CA ILE A 589 -1.71 -0.11 2.56
C ILE A 589 -2.31 1.29 2.75
N LEU A 590 -1.47 2.30 2.95
CA LEU A 590 -1.87 3.69 3.17
C LEU A 590 -2.33 4.41 1.90
N GLY A 591 -1.64 4.16 0.78
CA GLY A 591 -1.84 4.90 -0.47
C GLY A 591 -3.15 4.54 -1.17
N GLU A 592 -3.63 3.31 -1.02
CA GLU A 592 -4.80 2.82 -1.73
C GLU A 592 -5.70 1.95 -0.83
N ARG A 593 -7.01 2.20 -0.92
CA ARG A 593 -8.02 1.37 -0.23
C ARG A 593 -8.14 0.00 -0.90
N ARG A 594 -7.32 -0.94 -0.46
CA ARG A 594 -7.24 -2.31 -0.99
C ARG A 594 -7.76 -3.30 0.03
N ARG A 595 -8.30 -4.42 -0.45
CA ARG A 595 -8.67 -5.53 0.44
C ARG A 595 -7.41 -6.20 0.95
N LEU A 596 -7.47 -6.77 2.14
CA LEU A 596 -6.32 -7.49 2.70
C LEU A 596 -5.83 -8.59 1.74
N ARG A 597 -6.72 -9.34 1.07
CA ARG A 597 -6.32 -10.33 0.07
C ARG A 597 -5.47 -9.76 -1.07
N GLU A 598 -5.76 -8.54 -1.51
CA GLU A 598 -5.04 -7.85 -2.60
C GLU A 598 -3.66 -7.40 -2.11
N VAL A 599 -3.59 -6.93 -0.85
CA VAL A 599 -2.33 -6.62 -0.18
C VAL A 599 -1.42 -7.86 -0.15
N PHE A 600 -1.96 -9.05 0.16
CA PHE A 600 -1.20 -10.30 0.13
C PHE A 600 -0.73 -10.69 -1.27
N THR A 601 -1.56 -10.54 -2.30
CA THR A 601 -1.18 -10.91 -3.67
C THR A 601 -0.15 -9.98 -4.29
N GLU A 602 -0.12 -8.72 -3.87
CA GLU A 602 0.76 -7.71 -4.46
C GLU A 602 2.01 -7.40 -3.63
N SER A 603 2.03 -7.78 -2.35
CA SER A 603 3.19 -7.59 -1.47
C SER A 603 4.46 -8.15 -2.10
N SER A 604 5.56 -7.41 -1.96
CA SER A 604 6.89 -7.91 -2.33
C SER A 604 7.50 -8.84 -1.28
N LEU A 605 6.90 -8.89 -0.09
CA LEU A 605 7.31 -9.78 1.00
C LEU A 605 6.69 -11.17 0.81
N SER A 606 7.31 -12.17 1.43
CA SER A 606 6.69 -13.51 1.49
C SER A 606 5.30 -13.44 2.17
N PRO A 607 4.37 -14.37 1.88
CA PRO A 607 3.07 -14.39 2.56
C PRO A 607 3.18 -14.50 4.08
N SER A 608 4.19 -15.20 4.59
CA SER A 608 4.46 -15.30 6.03
C SER A 608 4.85 -13.96 6.64
N GLU A 609 5.75 -13.23 5.98
CA GLU A 609 6.20 -11.92 6.45
C GLU A 609 5.12 -10.88 6.31
N THR A 610 4.39 -10.86 5.19
CA THR A 610 3.23 -9.98 4.98
C THR A 610 2.20 -10.16 6.10
N ALA A 611 1.85 -11.41 6.44
CA ALA A 611 0.96 -11.71 7.56
C ALA A 611 1.53 -11.21 8.90
N ALA A 612 2.81 -11.49 9.17
CA ALA A 612 3.45 -11.07 10.41
C ALA A 612 3.50 -9.54 10.56
N VAL A 613 3.81 -8.79 9.50
CA VAL A 613 3.81 -7.32 9.52
C VAL A 613 2.40 -6.79 9.78
N VAL A 614 1.42 -7.20 8.97
CA VAL A 614 0.04 -6.70 9.06
C VAL A 614 -0.56 -6.99 10.44
N HIS A 615 -0.42 -8.22 10.93
CA HIS A 615 -1.01 -8.59 12.21
C HIS A 615 -0.24 -8.07 13.42
N ALA A 616 1.08 -7.85 13.33
CA ALA A 616 1.81 -7.13 14.36
C ALA A 616 1.31 -5.69 14.49
N LEU A 617 1.15 -4.97 13.36
CA LEU A 617 0.61 -3.61 13.36
C LEU A 617 -0.84 -3.55 13.85
N HIS A 618 -1.65 -4.54 13.49
CA HIS A 618 -3.02 -4.68 13.99
C HIS A 618 -3.05 -4.90 15.51
N ARG A 619 -2.24 -5.83 16.03
CA ARG A 619 -2.12 -6.11 17.48
C ARG A 619 -1.63 -4.89 18.26
N MET A 620 -0.81 -4.03 17.65
CA MET A 620 -0.35 -2.79 18.27
C MET A 620 -1.40 -1.66 18.24
N GLY A 621 -2.54 -1.89 17.58
CA GLY A 621 -3.59 -0.89 17.35
C GLY A 621 -3.18 0.22 16.37
N VAL A 622 -2.08 0.03 15.63
CA VAL A 622 -1.62 0.95 14.57
C VAL A 622 -2.47 0.76 13.32
N LEU A 623 -2.81 -0.49 13.01
CA LEU A 623 -3.69 -0.87 11.91
C LEU A 623 -5.05 -1.33 12.44
N ARG A 624 -6.13 -1.09 11.70
CA ARG A 624 -7.49 -1.57 11.96
C ARG A 624 -8.05 -2.19 10.69
N PHE A 625 -8.93 -3.18 10.83
CA PHE A 625 -9.61 -3.79 9.70
C PHE A 625 -11.05 -3.26 9.58
N ASP A 626 -11.30 -2.44 8.56
CA ASP A 626 -12.65 -1.95 8.29
C ASP A 626 -13.42 -2.95 7.42
N THR A 627 -14.46 -3.57 8.00
CA THR A 627 -15.41 -4.43 7.29
C THR A 627 -16.66 -3.66 6.82
N SER A 628 -16.88 -2.44 7.33
CA SER A 628 -18.05 -1.62 6.99
C SER A 628 -17.98 -1.13 5.55
N LEU A 629 -16.79 -0.79 5.07
CA LEU A 629 -16.57 -0.43 3.67
C LEU A 629 -16.89 -1.59 2.73
N HIS A 630 -16.45 -2.81 3.07
CA HIS A 630 -16.78 -4.00 2.27
C HIS A 630 -18.29 -4.19 2.16
N LYS A 631 -19.02 -4.12 3.29
CA LYS A 631 -20.49 -4.22 3.31
C LYS A 631 -21.14 -3.14 2.44
N THR A 632 -20.61 -1.91 2.48
CA THR A 632 -21.11 -0.80 1.66
C THR A 632 -20.85 -1.02 0.17
N ILE A 633 -19.65 -1.46 -0.21
CA ILE A 633 -19.30 -1.74 -1.61
C ILE A 633 -20.11 -2.93 -2.16
N VAL A 634 -20.26 -4.00 -1.38
CA VAL A 634 -21.08 -5.16 -1.77
C VAL A 634 -22.53 -4.74 -1.93
N ARG A 635 -23.05 -3.93 -1.01
CA ARG A 635 -24.41 -3.37 -1.08
C ARG A 635 -24.62 -2.55 -2.35
N GLU A 636 -23.72 -1.60 -2.63
CA GLU A 636 -23.83 -0.75 -3.81
C GLU A 636 -23.68 -1.53 -5.12
N ARG A 637 -22.75 -2.49 -5.18
CA ARG A 637 -22.61 -3.38 -6.35
C ARG A 637 -23.86 -4.22 -6.56
N TYR A 638 -24.44 -4.77 -5.50
CA TYR A 638 -25.70 -5.52 -5.58
C TYR A 638 -26.83 -4.63 -6.08
N ARG A 639 -26.96 -3.41 -5.54
CA ARG A 639 -27.93 -2.41 -5.98
C ARG A 639 -27.77 -2.04 -7.45
N GLU A 640 -26.54 -1.83 -7.90
CA GLU A 640 -26.22 -1.54 -9.30
C GLU A 640 -26.61 -2.73 -10.19
N ASN A 641 -26.21 -3.94 -9.83
CA ASN A 641 -26.56 -5.17 -10.56
C ASN A 641 -28.08 -5.35 -10.68
N VAL A 642 -28.82 -5.18 -9.57
CA VAL A 642 -30.29 -5.23 -9.56
C VAL A 642 -30.87 -4.13 -10.45
N THR A 643 -30.33 -2.91 -10.39
CA THR A 643 -30.84 -1.79 -11.20
C THR A 643 -30.60 -2.01 -12.70
N VAL A 644 -29.41 -2.48 -13.08
CA VAL A 644 -29.07 -2.81 -14.46
C VAL A 644 -29.96 -3.94 -14.97
N LYS A 645 -30.14 -5.02 -14.18
CA LYS A 645 -31.02 -6.13 -14.55
C LYS A 645 -32.47 -5.71 -14.63
N TYR A 646 -32.96 -4.91 -13.68
CA TYR A 646 -34.31 -4.35 -13.68
C TYR A 646 -34.59 -3.57 -14.96
N LEU A 647 -33.69 -2.68 -15.35
CA LEU A 647 -33.83 -1.89 -16.58
C LEU A 647 -33.82 -2.77 -17.84
N SER A 648 -33.02 -3.84 -17.86
CA SER A 648 -32.98 -4.74 -19.01
C SER A 648 -34.25 -5.58 -19.15
N VAL A 649 -34.79 -6.14 -18.05
CA VAL A 649 -35.94 -7.06 -18.12
C VAL A 649 -37.26 -6.42 -18.54
N HIS A 650 -37.44 -5.10 -18.36
CA HIS A 650 -38.67 -4.41 -18.76
C HIS A 650 -38.82 -4.18 -20.26
N LYS A 651 -37.70 -4.08 -20.99
CA LYS A 651 -37.69 -3.86 -22.45
C LYS A 651 -37.29 -5.10 -23.23
N ALA A 652 -36.70 -6.08 -22.56
CA ALA A 652 -36.21 -7.32 -23.13
C ALA A 652 -37.35 -8.26 -23.58
N SER A 653 -37.06 -9.01 -24.65
CA SER A 653 -37.81 -10.22 -24.98
C SER A 653 -37.63 -11.30 -23.90
N TYR A 654 -38.47 -12.34 -23.88
CA TYR A 654 -38.37 -13.40 -22.88
C TYR A 654 -37.04 -14.18 -22.96
N PHE A 655 -36.45 -14.30 -24.15
CA PHE A 655 -35.11 -14.88 -24.30
C PHE A 655 -34.04 -13.98 -23.65
N GLU A 656 -34.12 -12.67 -23.86
CA GLU A 656 -33.20 -11.70 -23.26
C GLU A 656 -33.39 -11.57 -21.73
N VAL A 657 -34.61 -11.71 -21.22
CA VAL A 657 -34.89 -11.75 -19.77
C VAL A 657 -34.12 -12.90 -19.12
N LEU A 658 -34.19 -14.09 -19.72
CA LEU A 658 -33.47 -15.29 -19.29
C LEU A 658 -31.98 -15.28 -19.69
N ASN A 659 -31.49 -14.23 -20.35
CA ASN A 659 -30.12 -14.12 -20.86
C ASN A 659 -29.71 -15.31 -21.76
N VAL A 660 -30.65 -15.81 -22.56
CA VAL A 660 -30.41 -16.89 -23.53
C VAL A 660 -30.61 -16.38 -24.96
N HIS A 661 -29.96 -17.03 -25.93
CA HIS A 661 -30.18 -16.71 -27.34
C HIS A 661 -31.57 -17.22 -27.78
N TRP A 662 -32.20 -16.57 -28.77
CA TRP A 662 -33.54 -16.95 -29.23
C TRP A 662 -33.62 -18.36 -29.85
N SER A 663 -32.48 -18.95 -30.23
CA SER A 663 -32.39 -20.34 -30.74
C SER A 663 -32.16 -21.39 -29.64
N SER A 664 -32.18 -21.00 -28.36
CA SER A 664 -31.95 -21.94 -27.26
C SER A 664 -33.12 -22.93 -27.09
N TYR A 665 -32.78 -24.18 -26.72
CA TYR A 665 -33.68 -25.30 -26.48
C TYR A 665 -33.93 -25.53 -24.97
N ASP A 666 -34.76 -26.51 -24.62
CA ASP A 666 -35.30 -26.74 -23.26
C ASP A 666 -34.22 -26.73 -22.16
N GLU A 667 -33.18 -27.55 -22.31
CA GLU A 667 -32.13 -27.71 -21.29
C GLU A 667 -31.39 -26.38 -20.99
N MET A 668 -31.16 -25.55 -22.00
CA MET A 668 -30.53 -24.23 -21.83
C MET A 668 -31.44 -23.25 -21.12
N ILE A 669 -32.75 -23.30 -21.42
CA ILE A 669 -33.75 -22.43 -20.82
C ILE A 669 -33.95 -22.80 -19.34
N ASP A 670 -34.05 -24.09 -19.03
CA ASP A 670 -34.15 -24.60 -17.66
C ASP A 670 -32.94 -24.20 -16.81
N LYS A 671 -31.73 -24.35 -17.37
CA LYS A 671 -30.49 -23.96 -16.68
C LYS A 671 -30.47 -22.46 -16.39
N ALA A 672 -30.75 -21.63 -17.39
CA ALA A 672 -30.72 -20.17 -17.24
C ALA A 672 -31.80 -19.66 -16.27
N TYR A 673 -32.98 -20.28 -16.28
CA TYR A 673 -34.04 -19.99 -15.31
C TYR A 673 -33.59 -20.29 -13.87
N LYS A 674 -33.01 -21.46 -13.61
CA LYS A 674 -32.51 -21.81 -12.27
C LYS A 674 -31.45 -20.84 -11.79
N GLU A 675 -30.44 -20.55 -12.61
CA GLU A 675 -29.38 -19.60 -12.27
C GLU A 675 -29.92 -18.20 -11.94
N LEU A 676 -30.87 -17.69 -12.73
CA LEU A 676 -31.46 -16.37 -12.48
C LEU A 676 -32.47 -16.35 -11.32
N SER A 677 -33.22 -17.43 -11.12
CA SER A 677 -34.15 -17.56 -9.99
C SER A 677 -33.38 -17.57 -8.67
N ASP A 678 -32.27 -18.32 -8.60
CA ASP A 678 -31.39 -18.36 -7.44
C ASP A 678 -30.70 -16.99 -7.21
N GLN A 679 -30.21 -16.36 -8.28
CA GLN A 679 -29.53 -15.06 -8.19
C GLN A 679 -30.45 -13.92 -7.72
N PHE A 680 -31.73 -13.96 -8.12
CA PHE A 680 -32.72 -12.92 -7.84
C PHE A 680 -33.87 -13.43 -6.95
N ASP A 681 -33.60 -14.38 -6.06
CA ASP A 681 -34.57 -14.83 -5.06
C ASP A 681 -34.88 -13.70 -4.06
N PRO A 682 -36.15 -13.25 -3.94
CA PRO A 682 -36.54 -12.24 -2.96
C PRO A 682 -36.23 -12.63 -1.50
N ALA A 683 -36.17 -13.91 -1.17
CA ALA A 683 -35.85 -14.40 0.17
C ALA A 683 -34.35 -14.36 0.49
N ALA A 684 -33.48 -14.33 -0.54
CA ALA A 684 -32.03 -14.23 -0.38
C ALA A 684 -31.50 -12.79 -0.27
N VAL A 685 -32.38 -11.79 -0.42
CA VAL A 685 -32.00 -10.36 -0.33
C VAL A 685 -31.69 -10.00 1.13
N PRO A 686 -30.53 -9.38 1.44
CA PRO A 686 -30.21 -8.98 2.81
C PRO A 686 -31.22 -7.97 3.38
N ASP A 687 -31.63 -8.17 4.64
CA ASP A 687 -32.59 -7.28 5.35
C ASP A 687 -32.15 -5.80 5.42
N SER A 688 -30.84 -5.55 5.27
CA SER A 688 -30.26 -4.19 5.30
C SER A 688 -30.48 -3.38 4.01
N MET A 689 -31.02 -3.99 2.94
CA MET A 689 -31.26 -3.36 1.65
C MET A 689 -32.46 -2.41 1.66
N GLU A 690 -32.49 -1.43 0.74
CA GLU A 690 -33.65 -0.55 0.61
C GLU A 690 -34.88 -1.31 0.09
N ALA A 691 -36.07 -0.96 0.59
CA ALA A 691 -37.34 -1.55 0.14
C ALA A 691 -37.56 -1.43 -1.39
N GLU A 692 -37.02 -0.36 -2.01
CA GLU A 692 -37.02 -0.19 -3.46
C GLU A 692 -36.22 -1.30 -4.18
N VAL A 693 -35.05 -1.67 -3.67
CA VAL A 693 -34.22 -2.73 -4.25
C VAL A 693 -34.91 -4.09 -4.09
N VAL A 694 -35.48 -4.35 -2.92
CA VAL A 694 -36.28 -5.58 -2.67
C VAL A 694 -37.47 -5.67 -3.62
N GLY A 695 -38.18 -4.55 -3.85
CA GLY A 695 -39.26 -4.46 -4.82
C GLY A 695 -38.79 -4.80 -6.24
N ARG A 696 -37.66 -4.23 -6.68
CA ARG A 696 -37.06 -4.53 -7.99
C ARG A 696 -36.66 -5.99 -8.14
N VAL A 697 -36.07 -6.61 -7.11
CA VAL A 697 -35.73 -8.04 -7.14
C VAL A 697 -36.98 -8.89 -7.33
N ARG A 698 -38.07 -8.59 -6.61
CA ARG A 698 -39.36 -9.29 -6.80
C ARG A 698 -39.90 -9.14 -8.21
N GLU A 699 -39.86 -7.93 -8.77
CA GLU A 699 -40.33 -7.70 -10.15
C GLU A 699 -39.46 -8.41 -11.19
N ILE A 700 -38.13 -8.44 -11.00
CA ILE A 700 -37.21 -9.23 -11.83
C ILE A 700 -37.57 -10.72 -11.75
N HIS A 701 -37.73 -11.24 -10.53
CA HIS A 701 -38.06 -12.65 -10.27
C HIS A 701 -39.37 -13.05 -10.94
N GLU A 702 -40.44 -12.27 -10.75
CA GLU A 702 -41.72 -12.49 -11.44
C GLU A 702 -41.60 -12.45 -12.96
N ARG A 703 -40.73 -11.58 -13.50
CA ARG A 703 -40.52 -11.46 -14.94
C ARG A 703 -39.74 -12.65 -15.51
N VAL A 704 -38.73 -13.13 -14.77
CA VAL A 704 -37.98 -14.36 -15.05
C VAL A 704 -38.93 -15.56 -15.06
N GLU A 705 -39.81 -15.67 -14.06
CA GLU A 705 -40.82 -16.72 -13.95
C GLU A 705 -41.79 -16.72 -15.16
N ARG A 706 -42.34 -15.56 -15.54
CA ARG A 706 -43.22 -15.44 -16.71
C ARG A 706 -42.50 -15.76 -18.03
N ALA A 707 -41.23 -15.35 -18.15
CA ALA A 707 -40.41 -15.68 -19.31
C ALA A 707 -40.20 -17.19 -19.41
N TYR A 708 -39.87 -17.84 -18.29
CA TYR A 708 -39.74 -19.29 -18.22
C TYR A 708 -41.06 -20.00 -18.57
N GLN A 709 -42.19 -19.64 -17.97
CA GLN A 709 -43.49 -20.25 -18.28
C GLN A 709 -43.88 -20.16 -19.76
N THR A 710 -43.51 -19.06 -20.43
CA THR A 710 -43.76 -18.91 -21.88
C THR A 710 -42.80 -19.74 -22.73
N LEU A 711 -41.56 -19.90 -22.26
CA LEU A 711 -40.48 -20.54 -23.00
C LEU A 711 -40.26 -22.00 -22.65
N ALA A 712 -40.83 -22.52 -21.56
CA ALA A 712 -40.63 -23.89 -21.11
C ALA A 712 -41.29 -24.90 -22.06
N ASP A 713 -42.47 -24.56 -22.59
CA ASP A 713 -43.16 -25.39 -23.56
C ASP A 713 -42.68 -25.07 -24.99
N HIS A 714 -42.35 -26.13 -25.75
CA HIS A 714 -41.78 -26.03 -27.09
C HIS A 714 -42.72 -25.31 -28.08
N GLU A 715 -44.02 -25.63 -28.05
CA GLU A 715 -44.99 -25.03 -28.97
C GLU A 715 -45.15 -23.53 -28.70
N ASN A 716 -45.33 -23.15 -27.44
CA ASN A 716 -45.42 -21.76 -27.01
C ASN A 716 -44.15 -20.96 -27.32
N ARG A 717 -42.97 -21.55 -27.09
CA ARG A 717 -41.68 -20.96 -27.41
C ARG A 717 -41.52 -20.72 -28.91
N GLN A 718 -41.90 -21.68 -29.75
CA GLN A 718 -41.90 -21.55 -31.21
C GLN A 718 -42.82 -20.44 -31.70
N ALA A 719 -44.05 -20.39 -31.18
CA ALA A 719 -45.00 -19.32 -31.49
C ALA A 719 -44.46 -17.94 -31.08
N TYR A 720 -43.88 -17.83 -29.89
CA TYR A 720 -43.26 -16.60 -29.40
C TYR A 720 -42.07 -16.17 -30.27
N ARG A 721 -41.18 -17.11 -30.64
CA ARG A 721 -40.03 -16.87 -31.51
C ARG A 721 -40.46 -16.32 -32.87
N LYS A 722 -41.45 -16.94 -33.52
CA LYS A 722 -42.00 -16.47 -34.81
C LYS A 722 -42.61 -15.06 -34.72
N ARG A 723 -43.16 -14.70 -33.56
CA ARG A 723 -43.72 -13.35 -33.32
C ARG A 723 -42.63 -12.28 -33.19
N ILE A 724 -41.55 -12.56 -32.46
CA ILE A 724 -40.50 -11.57 -32.19
C ILE A 724 -39.41 -11.55 -33.27
N MET A 725 -39.23 -12.65 -34.00
CA MET A 725 -38.20 -12.79 -35.03
C MET A 725 -38.80 -12.78 -36.45
N PRO A 726 -38.30 -11.92 -37.35
CA PRO A 726 -38.66 -11.98 -38.75
C PRO A 726 -38.30 -13.34 -39.38
N ALA A 727 -39.19 -13.87 -40.21
CA ALA A 727 -39.04 -15.18 -40.84
C ALA A 727 -37.71 -15.36 -41.61
N TYR A 728 -37.22 -14.32 -42.28
CA TYR A 728 -35.96 -14.37 -43.02
C TYR A 728 -34.72 -14.59 -42.12
N LYS A 729 -34.76 -14.14 -40.85
CA LYS A 729 -33.67 -14.39 -39.90
C LYS A 729 -33.66 -15.84 -39.45
N LEU A 730 -34.85 -16.42 -39.25
CA LEU A 730 -35.00 -17.82 -38.89
C LEU A 730 -34.51 -18.74 -40.03
N SER A 731 -34.90 -18.45 -41.27
CA SER A 731 -34.47 -19.24 -42.43
C SER A 731 -32.96 -19.13 -42.69
N HIS A 732 -32.34 -17.97 -42.46
CA HIS A 732 -30.90 -17.78 -42.62
C HIS A 732 -30.07 -18.41 -41.49
N ALA A 733 -30.63 -18.54 -40.29
CA ALA A 733 -29.91 -19.15 -39.16
C ALA A 733 -29.71 -20.66 -39.32
N ILE A 734 -30.65 -21.36 -39.97
CA ILE A 734 -30.58 -22.81 -40.20
C ILE A 734 -29.31 -23.23 -40.95
N PRO A 735 -28.99 -22.70 -42.15
CA PRO A 735 -27.77 -23.09 -42.87
C PRO A 735 -26.50 -22.70 -42.10
N LEU A 736 -26.55 -21.62 -41.31
CA LEU A 736 -25.42 -21.19 -40.47
C LEU A 736 -25.14 -22.20 -39.36
N PHE A 737 -26.14 -22.62 -38.58
CA PHE A 737 -25.97 -23.63 -37.53
C PHE A 737 -25.61 -25.01 -38.10
N LEU A 738 -26.17 -25.40 -39.25
CA LEU A 738 -25.73 -26.61 -39.95
C LEU A 738 -24.25 -26.54 -40.32
N LYS A 739 -23.78 -25.41 -40.87
CA LYS A 739 -22.37 -25.22 -41.20
C LYS A 739 -21.47 -25.23 -39.95
N GLN A 740 -21.92 -24.62 -38.85
CA GLN A 740 -21.21 -24.67 -37.57
C GLN A 740 -21.10 -26.10 -37.06
N SER A 741 -22.17 -26.90 -37.15
CA SER A 741 -22.12 -28.31 -36.76
C SER A 741 -21.11 -29.12 -37.58
N GLU A 742 -21.07 -28.92 -38.90
CA GLU A 742 -20.09 -29.59 -39.79
C GLU A 742 -18.65 -29.19 -39.47
N LEU A 743 -18.42 -27.93 -39.08
CA LEU A 743 -17.09 -27.43 -38.72
C LEU A 743 -16.64 -27.96 -37.35
N ALA A 744 -17.53 -27.98 -36.36
CA ALA A 744 -17.27 -28.53 -35.03
C ALA A 744 -17.00 -30.04 -35.09
N GLU A 745 -17.77 -30.77 -35.90
CA GLU A 745 -17.54 -32.20 -36.18
C GLU A 745 -16.13 -32.45 -36.74
N ARG A 746 -15.68 -31.65 -37.72
CA ARG A 746 -14.31 -31.76 -38.28
C ARG A 746 -13.21 -31.49 -37.27
N ARG A 747 -13.49 -30.73 -36.21
CA ARG A 747 -12.57 -30.45 -35.11
C ARG A 747 -12.71 -31.43 -33.95
N THR A 748 -13.61 -32.41 -34.07
CA THR A 748 -13.97 -33.34 -32.99
C THR A 748 -14.60 -32.66 -31.76
N GLU A 749 -15.15 -31.46 -31.93
CA GLU A 749 -15.85 -30.67 -30.90
C GLU A 749 -17.33 -31.11 -30.82
N TRP A 750 -17.57 -32.37 -30.42
CA TRP A 750 -18.89 -33.01 -30.50
C TRP A 750 -20.00 -32.28 -29.74
N ALA A 751 -19.68 -31.68 -28.59
CA ALA A 751 -20.65 -30.93 -27.80
C ALA A 751 -21.20 -29.70 -28.54
N GLU A 752 -20.33 -28.97 -29.26
CA GLU A 752 -20.71 -27.80 -30.06
C GLU A 752 -21.50 -28.21 -31.32
N ALA A 753 -21.12 -29.34 -31.93
CA ALA A 753 -21.87 -29.91 -33.04
C ALA A 753 -23.31 -30.29 -32.63
N ILE A 754 -23.46 -30.97 -31.49
CA ILE A 754 -24.77 -31.32 -30.91
C ILE A 754 -25.57 -30.06 -30.57
N ASP A 755 -24.96 -29.05 -29.93
CA ASP A 755 -25.63 -27.78 -29.60
C ASP A 755 -26.18 -27.10 -30.86
N SER A 756 -25.36 -27.02 -31.91
CA SER A 756 -25.74 -26.42 -33.19
C SER A 756 -26.89 -27.17 -33.86
N LEU A 757 -26.86 -28.50 -33.87
CA LEU A 757 -27.93 -29.33 -34.45
C LEU A 757 -29.23 -29.21 -33.66
N ARG A 758 -29.15 -29.19 -32.33
CA ARG A 758 -30.30 -28.94 -31.46
C ARG A 758 -30.92 -27.58 -31.71
N ARG A 759 -30.13 -26.53 -31.93
CA ARG A 759 -30.63 -25.20 -32.35
C ARG A 759 -31.34 -25.25 -33.69
N VAL A 760 -30.87 -26.04 -34.65
CA VAL A 760 -31.57 -26.22 -35.94
C VAL A 760 -32.93 -26.86 -35.73
N LEU A 761 -32.99 -27.98 -35.00
CA LEU A 761 -34.25 -28.68 -34.69
C LEU A 761 -35.19 -27.81 -33.83
N GLU A 762 -34.62 -26.96 -32.98
CA GLU A 762 -35.38 -26.00 -32.20
C GLU A 762 -35.96 -24.88 -33.07
N ILE A 763 -35.39 -24.53 -34.22
CA ILE A 763 -35.93 -23.55 -35.17
C ILE A 763 -36.90 -24.20 -36.15
N ASP A 764 -36.51 -25.34 -36.70
CA ASP A 764 -37.23 -26.12 -37.70
C ASP A 764 -37.27 -27.61 -37.27
N PRO A 765 -38.29 -28.02 -36.51
CA PRO A 765 -38.42 -29.40 -36.02
C PRO A 765 -38.55 -30.43 -37.16
N GLY A 766 -38.97 -30.00 -38.34
CA GLY A 766 -39.10 -30.84 -39.53
C GLY A 766 -37.79 -31.07 -40.30
N ASN A 767 -36.66 -30.54 -39.82
CA ASN A 767 -35.39 -30.65 -40.51
C ASN A 767 -34.79 -32.06 -40.41
N GLU A 768 -35.18 -32.94 -41.35
CA GLU A 768 -34.72 -34.34 -41.39
C GLU A 768 -33.19 -34.47 -41.38
N LYS A 769 -32.49 -33.58 -42.08
CA LYS A 769 -31.02 -33.60 -42.15
C LYS A 769 -30.40 -33.40 -40.76
N ALA A 770 -30.85 -32.40 -40.02
CA ALA A 770 -30.35 -32.14 -38.67
C ALA A 770 -30.68 -33.29 -37.71
N GLY A 771 -31.87 -33.86 -37.81
CA GLY A 771 -32.31 -35.00 -36.97
C GLY A 771 -31.44 -36.25 -37.21
N LEU A 772 -31.21 -36.61 -38.47
CA LEU A 772 -30.33 -37.73 -38.83
C LEU A 772 -28.88 -37.49 -38.40
N HIS A 773 -28.36 -36.28 -38.57
CA HIS A 773 -27.02 -35.91 -38.13
C HIS A 773 -26.87 -36.00 -36.60
N LEU A 774 -27.85 -35.49 -35.84
CA LEU A 774 -27.83 -35.54 -34.38
C LEU A 774 -27.86 -36.99 -33.87
N ALA A 775 -28.75 -37.81 -34.42
CA ALA A 775 -28.86 -39.24 -34.07
C ALA A 775 -27.55 -39.99 -34.36
N ARG A 776 -26.90 -39.71 -35.49
CA ARG A 776 -25.60 -40.29 -35.85
C ARG A 776 -24.52 -39.93 -34.82
N ILE A 777 -24.37 -38.65 -34.47
CA ILE A 777 -23.35 -38.21 -33.52
C ILE A 777 -23.62 -38.82 -32.13
N GLN A 778 -24.87 -38.86 -31.68
CA GLN A 778 -25.25 -39.49 -30.42
C GLN A 778 -24.98 -41.00 -30.41
N GLN A 779 -25.22 -41.70 -31.52
CA GLN A 779 -24.88 -43.11 -31.66
C GLN A 779 -23.36 -43.35 -31.60
N MET A 780 -22.57 -42.48 -32.23
CA MET A 780 -21.10 -42.55 -32.16
C MET A 780 -20.60 -42.34 -30.71
N GLN A 781 -21.16 -41.37 -29.98
CA GLN A 781 -20.83 -41.16 -28.57
C GLN A 781 -21.24 -42.35 -27.68
N ALA A 782 -22.43 -42.91 -27.89
CA ALA A 782 -22.92 -44.04 -27.10
C ALA A 782 -22.14 -45.34 -27.35
N SER A 783 -21.60 -45.51 -28.56
CA SER A 783 -20.87 -46.72 -28.95
C SER A 783 -19.39 -46.70 -28.57
N ASN A 784 -18.88 -45.59 -28.00
CA ASN A 784 -17.44 -45.37 -27.74
C ASN A 784 -16.56 -45.67 -28.96
N ILE A 785 -17.13 -45.64 -30.17
CA ILE A 785 -16.37 -45.87 -31.39
C ILE A 785 -15.56 -44.61 -31.61
N SER A 786 -14.23 -44.72 -31.51
CA SER A 786 -13.35 -43.59 -31.84
C SER A 786 -13.69 -43.12 -33.25
N PRO A 787 -14.00 -41.83 -33.45
CA PRO A 787 -14.38 -41.28 -34.74
C PRO A 787 -13.21 -41.28 -35.73
N ASP A 788 -11.98 -41.50 -35.25
CA ASP A 788 -10.82 -41.66 -36.11
C ASP A 788 -10.78 -43.08 -36.68
N PRO A 789 -10.98 -43.27 -38.00
CA PRO A 789 -10.87 -44.58 -38.62
C PRO A 789 -9.47 -45.20 -38.46
N THR A 790 -8.46 -44.43 -38.04
CA THR A 790 -7.11 -44.93 -37.74
C THR A 790 -6.93 -45.44 -36.31
N GLU A 791 -7.79 -45.06 -35.36
CA GLU A 791 -7.79 -45.57 -33.96
C GLU A 791 -8.77 -46.72 -33.74
N SER A 792 -9.67 -46.94 -34.71
CA SER A 792 -10.49 -48.14 -34.79
C SER A 792 -9.59 -49.36 -35.04
N ASN A 793 -9.20 -50.07 -33.98
CA ASN A 793 -8.56 -51.39 -34.06
C ASN A 793 -9.48 -52.40 -34.77
N PHE A 794 -9.42 -52.44 -36.10
CA PHE A 794 -9.96 -53.47 -36.96
C PHE A 794 -8.88 -54.02 -37.88
#